data_AF-A0A1Y1W5N6-F1
#
_entry.id   AF-A0A1Y1W5N6-F1
#
_cell.length_a   1.000
_cell.length_b   1.000
_cell.length_c   1.000
_cell.angle_alpha   90.00
_cell.angle_beta   90.00
_cell.angle_gamma   90.00
#
_symmetry.space_group_name_H-M   'P 1'
#
loop_
_entity.id
_entity.type
_entity.pdbx_description
1 polymer ?
#
loop_
_entity_poly.entity_id
_entity_poly.type
_entity_poly.pdbx_seq_one_letter_code
_entity_poly.pdbx_strand_id
1 'polypeptide(L)'
;MAALLLSLQKLNLSRSFWSTVAPANPDVAVAVFLHIHQGFCADENIHVVVQRLNLSAEQAGTVLKGYYSVWNILEVRQLVPEVPAPAIFSDSNTRLAAMFGSIGGANSYLDEAAWLLDVYGPLLSDFVAHMSGFLKRVSSDPMFAKAYSCPLDIAGWLASPDTVPGARYLLTAPVISPMLGLIQAMHVVVLYKTLNMSPGDLVSRFNVAIGHSQGLTMAAAFASVTDEASFYAVTERMLSISLAIAVIGQLNFSPDASYGDKSECSLPTGNLSVPMISIRGLTKDMLEPFVAAFNANCMVEDSKVSLALINGRSNIVVSGKPNSIAGFTNYLRKHTALPTEDQSRVQFSLRKPAAIVLPLNMTLPTHCAIMADVVPKVYEVVTAKGWVLNADTLRIRVNAGMDGHDLRDEVDLTKYLIGTPMPHTSSTSVLAGFSAFGKYTRDILDGYGKTVISTSALISDTQSRMGSKADLFKQNISDVFSAPNWQSAFGPRLVQTAHEGQLHIRTRMSLTLGLPPVMVAGMIPTMSNEHFVAAISNAGYHVELAGSGIYTEAGFRKGLRIWSTSLNQWTFQYPSILRMRREGVPITGLCIGASVPSVDVANGIIAELRDAGIRHVAFKPRSVATILQTLAIARANPDFPVIIQWTGVVVVVTIHVRSSRANFGNLQ
;
A
#
# COMPACT_ATOMS: atom_id res chain seq x y z
N MET A 1 27.93 19.75 -12.20
CA MET A 1 27.02 18.95 -11.33
C MET A 1 27.75 17.82 -10.60
N ALA A 2 28.29 16.81 -11.31
CA ALA A 2 29.18 15.80 -10.70
C ALA A 2 30.39 16.45 -10.03
N ALA A 3 30.97 17.52 -10.59
CA ALA A 3 32.07 18.28 -9.98
C ALA A 3 31.70 19.04 -8.69
N LEU A 4 30.43 19.42 -8.49
CA LEU A 4 29.95 20.16 -7.30
C LEU A 4 29.46 19.19 -6.21
N LEU A 5 28.91 18.03 -6.60
CA LEU A 5 28.73 16.87 -5.72
C LEU A 5 30.08 16.24 -5.30
N LEU A 6 31.05 16.17 -6.21
CA LEU A 6 32.46 15.91 -5.90
C LEU A 6 33.09 17.04 -5.11
N SER A 7 32.60 18.29 -5.19
CA SER A 7 33.07 19.38 -4.33
C SER A 7 32.47 19.25 -2.93
N LEU A 8 31.20 18.85 -2.78
CA LEU A 8 30.57 18.56 -1.49
C LEU A 8 31.13 17.27 -0.85
N GLN A 9 31.54 16.28 -1.66
CA GLN A 9 32.32 15.11 -1.21
C GLN A 9 33.80 15.43 -0.95
N LYS A 10 34.47 16.26 -1.76
CA LYS A 10 35.89 16.66 -1.58
C LYS A 10 36.08 17.75 -0.52
N LEU A 11 35.07 18.56 -0.24
CA LEU A 11 35.14 19.61 0.77
C LEU A 11 35.10 19.07 2.18
N ASN A 12 34.70 17.82 2.42
CA ASN A 12 34.54 17.33 3.78
C ASN A 12 33.77 18.35 4.66
N LEU A 13 32.85 19.13 4.06
CA LEU A 13 31.73 19.82 4.74
C LEU A 13 30.70 18.76 5.19
N SER A 14 31.25 17.64 5.62
CA SER A 14 30.72 16.55 6.40
C SER A 14 30.01 17.11 7.62
N ARG A 15 29.31 16.25 8.34
CA ARG A 15 28.81 16.49 9.71
C ARG A 15 29.54 17.61 10.48
N SER A 16 30.88 17.67 10.42
CA SER A 16 31.73 18.69 11.05
C SER A 16 31.44 20.16 10.71
N PHE A 17 31.06 20.55 9.50
CA PHE A 17 30.81 21.98 9.23
C PHE A 17 29.54 22.46 9.94
N TRP A 18 28.45 21.71 9.77
CA TRP A 18 27.18 22.06 10.41
C TRP A 18 27.18 21.76 11.91
N SER A 19 27.93 20.77 12.39
CA SER A 19 28.05 20.49 13.82
C SER A 19 29.04 21.41 14.55
N THR A 20 30.02 21.98 13.85
CA THR A 20 31.16 22.66 14.48
C THR A 20 31.29 24.13 14.06
N VAL A 21 31.02 24.48 12.81
CA VAL A 21 31.09 25.87 12.31
C VAL A 21 29.78 26.63 12.51
N ALA A 22 28.62 26.00 12.29
CA ALA A 22 27.34 26.70 12.48
C ALA A 22 27.10 27.19 13.93
N PRO A 23 27.46 26.43 14.99
CA PRO A 23 27.40 26.94 16.35
C PRO A 23 28.51 27.96 16.67
N ALA A 24 29.68 27.85 16.04
CA ALA A 24 30.85 28.68 16.33
C ALA A 24 30.87 30.02 15.56
N ASN A 25 30.24 30.08 14.38
CA ASN A 25 30.14 31.28 13.56
C ASN A 25 28.80 31.30 12.78
N PRO A 26 27.73 31.83 13.38
CA PRO A 26 26.40 31.83 12.79
C PRO A 26 26.31 32.65 11.50
N ASP A 27 27.11 33.71 11.35
CA ASP A 27 27.11 34.55 10.15
C ASP A 27 27.64 33.82 8.93
N VAL A 28 28.73 33.06 9.09
CA VAL A 28 29.27 32.21 8.02
C VAL A 28 28.27 31.13 7.63
N ALA A 29 27.61 30.51 8.59
CA ALA A 29 26.64 29.45 8.31
C ALA A 29 25.40 29.97 7.57
N VAL A 30 24.89 31.15 7.94
CA VAL A 30 23.82 31.84 7.21
C VAL A 30 24.26 32.22 5.80
N ALA A 31 25.47 32.76 5.62
CA ALA A 31 26.00 33.10 4.30
C ALA A 31 26.13 31.87 3.38
N VAL A 32 26.62 30.74 3.93
CA VAL A 32 26.70 29.47 3.20
C VAL A 32 25.30 28.94 2.85
N PHE A 33 24.35 29.01 3.78
CA PHE A 33 22.96 28.64 3.51
C PHE A 33 22.38 29.46 2.37
N LEU A 34 22.50 30.80 2.41
CA LEU A 34 21.96 31.68 1.38
C LEU A 34 22.59 31.37 0.01
N HIS A 35 23.89 31.10 -0.03
CA HIS A 35 24.57 30.70 -1.26
C HIS A 35 24.03 29.37 -1.82
N ILE A 36 23.83 28.37 -0.97
CA ILE A 36 23.24 27.07 -1.37
C ILE A 36 21.79 27.26 -1.83
N HIS A 37 21.01 28.04 -1.08
CA HIS A 37 19.61 28.28 -1.41
C HIS A 37 19.48 28.98 -2.77
N GLN A 38 20.23 30.07 -3.00
CA GLN A 38 20.25 30.77 -4.29
C GLN A 38 20.77 29.90 -5.44
N GLY A 39 21.77 29.05 -5.19
CA GLY A 39 22.38 28.22 -6.23
C GLY A 39 21.54 27.02 -6.67
N PHE A 40 20.69 26.48 -5.78
CA PHE A 40 20.02 25.19 -6.02
C PHE A 40 18.53 25.15 -5.73
N CYS A 41 18.05 26.02 -4.83
CA CYS A 41 16.69 26.00 -4.31
C CYS A 41 15.93 27.31 -4.61
N ALA A 42 16.44 28.14 -5.53
CA ALA A 42 15.83 29.42 -5.88
C ALA A 42 14.37 29.25 -6.36
N ASP A 43 14.13 28.22 -7.18
CA ASP A 43 12.81 27.95 -7.79
C ASP A 43 12.17 26.63 -7.29
N GLU A 44 12.87 25.88 -6.43
CA GLU A 44 12.43 24.56 -5.98
C GLU A 44 12.79 24.31 -4.51
N ASN A 45 11.92 23.58 -3.81
CA ASN A 45 12.20 23.16 -2.44
C ASN A 45 13.33 22.12 -2.39
N ILE A 46 14.16 22.16 -1.34
CA ILE A 46 15.28 21.23 -1.14
C ILE A 46 14.88 19.75 -1.24
N HIS A 47 13.65 19.38 -0.83
CA HIS A 47 13.15 18.00 -0.96
C HIS A 47 13.05 17.55 -2.42
N VAL A 48 12.61 18.43 -3.32
CA VAL A 48 12.56 18.16 -4.77
C VAL A 48 13.97 18.06 -5.33
N VAL A 49 14.87 18.94 -4.89
CA VAL A 49 16.27 18.95 -5.33
C VAL A 49 16.97 17.63 -4.98
N VAL A 50 16.87 17.14 -3.74
CA VAL A 50 17.52 15.87 -3.34
C VAL A 50 16.94 14.66 -4.08
N GLN A 51 15.63 14.67 -4.37
CA GLN A 51 14.98 13.62 -5.18
C GLN A 51 15.49 13.65 -6.62
N ARG A 52 15.53 14.83 -7.26
CA ARG A 52 15.99 15.02 -8.64
C ARG A 52 17.45 14.63 -8.84
N LEU A 53 18.28 14.82 -7.81
CA LEU A 53 19.68 14.40 -7.79
C LEU A 53 19.87 12.88 -7.63
N ASN A 54 18.79 12.09 -7.49
CA ASN A 54 18.82 10.64 -7.30
C ASN A 54 19.73 10.21 -6.14
N LEU A 55 19.74 10.97 -5.05
CA LEU A 55 20.53 10.65 -3.86
C LEU A 55 19.97 9.40 -3.16
N SER A 56 20.83 8.66 -2.45
CA SER A 56 20.36 7.64 -1.51
C SER A 56 19.60 8.29 -0.34
N ALA A 57 18.78 7.53 0.39
CA ALA A 57 18.05 8.06 1.54
C ALA A 57 18.98 8.66 2.61
N GLU A 58 20.15 8.06 2.82
CA GLU A 58 21.18 8.54 3.75
C GLU A 58 21.82 9.86 3.27
N GLN A 59 22.14 9.94 1.98
CA GLN A 59 22.68 11.16 1.37
C GLN A 59 21.67 12.30 1.40
N ALA A 60 20.42 12.02 1.02
CA ALA A 60 19.32 12.98 1.08
C ALA A 60 19.10 13.48 2.52
N GLY A 61 19.09 12.57 3.50
CA GLY A 61 19.00 12.91 4.93
C GLY A 61 20.13 13.85 5.38
N THR A 62 21.37 13.56 4.96
CA THR A 62 22.54 14.40 5.28
C THR A 62 22.42 15.81 4.69
N VAL A 63 21.97 15.93 3.44
CA VAL A 63 21.77 17.22 2.78
C VAL A 63 20.66 18.02 3.46
N LEU A 64 19.51 17.39 3.75
CA LEU A 64 18.39 18.03 4.43
C LEU A 64 18.78 18.49 5.84
N LYS A 65 19.52 17.66 6.59
CA LYS A 65 20.05 18.00 7.90
C LYS A 65 20.93 19.26 7.84
N GLY A 66 21.86 19.31 6.89
CA GLY A 66 22.71 20.49 6.69
C GLY A 66 21.89 21.73 6.34
N TYR A 67 20.93 21.59 5.42
CA TYR A 67 20.05 22.67 4.98
C TYR A 67 19.20 23.27 6.11
N TYR A 68 18.60 22.42 6.95
CA TYR A 68 17.76 22.87 8.07
C TYR A 68 18.55 23.22 9.33
N SER A 69 19.86 22.94 9.40
CA SER A 69 20.68 23.14 10.61
C SER A 69 20.70 24.59 11.13
N VAL A 70 20.52 25.58 10.25
CA VAL A 70 20.52 27.01 10.59
C VAL A 70 19.13 27.61 10.70
N TRP A 71 18.06 26.81 10.63
CA TRP A 71 16.69 27.31 10.47
C TRP A 71 16.26 28.27 11.60
N ASN A 72 16.58 27.95 12.86
CA ASN A 72 16.24 28.81 14.00
C ASN A 72 16.92 30.19 13.91
N ILE A 73 18.14 30.23 13.39
CA ILE A 73 18.87 31.49 13.17
C ILE A 73 18.19 32.29 12.06
N LEU A 74 17.75 31.62 10.99
CA LEU A 74 17.02 32.26 9.89
C LEU A 74 15.68 32.83 10.36
N GLU A 75 14.91 32.09 11.18
CA GLU A 75 13.64 32.56 11.74
C GLU A 75 13.84 33.82 12.59
N VAL A 76 14.79 33.80 13.53
CA VAL A 76 15.10 34.96 14.39
C VAL A 76 15.55 36.17 13.57
N ARG A 77 16.30 35.95 12.49
CA ARG A 77 16.79 37.03 11.62
C ARG A 77 15.80 37.43 10.52
N GLN A 78 14.64 36.79 10.43
CA GLN A 78 13.66 36.97 9.35
C GLN A 78 14.26 36.75 7.95
N LEU A 79 15.14 35.75 7.83
CA LEU A 79 15.84 35.35 6.61
C LEU A 79 15.40 33.98 6.09
N VAL A 80 14.29 33.43 6.60
CA VAL A 80 13.71 32.19 6.07
C VAL A 80 13.30 32.43 4.62
N PRO A 81 13.74 31.61 3.67
CA PRO A 81 13.34 31.80 2.28
C PRO A 81 11.84 31.71 2.08
N GLU A 82 11.32 32.50 1.14
CA GLU A 82 9.95 32.31 0.67
C GLU A 82 9.82 30.94 -0.01
N VAL A 83 8.75 30.22 0.34
CA VAL A 83 8.44 28.92 -0.26
C VAL A 83 7.22 29.13 -1.16
N PRO A 84 7.36 29.05 -2.49
CA PRO A 84 6.21 29.17 -3.37
C PRO A 84 5.22 28.03 -3.11
N ALA A 85 3.93 28.37 -3.09
CA ALA A 85 2.85 27.43 -2.78
C ALA A 85 2.88 26.23 -3.76
N PRO A 86 3.15 25.00 -3.28
CA PRO A 86 3.26 23.84 -4.14
C PRO A 86 1.98 23.56 -4.93
N ALA A 87 2.12 22.99 -6.13
CA ALA A 87 1.02 22.73 -7.06
C ALA A 87 -0.10 21.90 -6.43
N ILE A 88 0.27 20.92 -5.59
CA ILE A 88 -0.69 20.03 -4.95
C ILE A 88 -1.67 20.77 -4.02
N PHE A 89 -1.27 21.93 -3.47
CA PHE A 89 -2.08 22.74 -2.57
C PHE A 89 -2.78 23.92 -3.27
N SER A 90 -2.44 24.21 -4.53
CA SER A 90 -2.98 25.33 -5.31
C SER A 90 -3.84 24.90 -6.51
N ASP A 91 -3.68 23.68 -7.02
CA ASP A 91 -4.46 23.17 -8.15
C ASP A 91 -5.94 22.95 -7.78
N SER A 92 -6.85 23.59 -8.51
CA SER A 92 -8.29 23.54 -8.24
C SER A 92 -8.94 22.19 -8.54
N ASN A 93 -8.30 21.35 -9.35
CA ASN A 93 -8.78 20.01 -9.71
C ASN A 93 -8.32 18.95 -8.72
N THR A 94 -7.41 19.31 -7.81
CA THR A 94 -6.86 18.42 -6.80
C THR A 94 -7.71 18.45 -5.54
N ARG A 95 -8.02 17.26 -5.01
CA ARG A 95 -8.73 17.08 -3.74
C ARG A 95 -7.83 16.29 -2.80
N LEU A 96 -7.58 16.84 -1.62
CA LEU A 96 -6.61 16.30 -0.68
C LEU A 96 -7.30 15.68 0.54
N ALA A 97 -6.71 14.57 0.97
CA ALA A 97 -7.11 13.83 2.14
C ALA A 97 -5.90 13.61 3.04
N ALA A 98 -5.95 14.11 4.27
CA ALA A 98 -4.93 13.82 5.28
C ALA A 98 -5.26 12.46 5.92
N MET A 99 -4.30 11.55 6.02
CA MET A 99 -4.47 10.32 6.80
C MET A 99 -3.44 10.19 7.89
N PHE A 100 -3.91 9.67 9.01
CA PHE A 100 -3.10 9.34 10.16
C PHE A 100 -3.24 7.85 10.47
N GLY A 101 -2.12 7.12 10.53
CA GLY A 101 -2.13 5.67 10.67
C GLY A 101 -1.17 5.17 11.74
N SER A 102 -1.40 3.96 12.23
CA SER A 102 -0.49 3.26 13.14
C SER A 102 0.72 2.68 12.39
N ILE A 103 1.89 2.62 13.05
CA ILE A 103 3.13 2.04 12.50
C ILE A 103 3.12 0.51 12.64
N GLY A 104 3.76 -0.18 11.69
CA GLY A 104 3.79 -1.64 11.57
C GLY A 104 4.79 -2.41 12.48
N GLY A 105 5.35 -1.82 13.55
CA GLY A 105 6.23 -2.55 14.48
C GLY A 105 7.08 -1.69 15.46
N ALA A 106 7.70 -2.36 16.46
CA ALA A 106 8.43 -1.75 17.60
C ALA A 106 9.70 -0.99 17.21
N ASN A 107 10.59 -1.67 16.47
CA ASN A 107 11.91 -1.12 16.17
C ASN A 107 11.81 0.06 15.19
N SER A 108 10.71 0.17 14.44
CA SER A 108 10.54 1.20 13.42
C SER A 108 10.12 2.58 13.93
N TYR A 109 9.47 2.70 15.10
CA TYR A 109 8.89 3.99 15.50
C TYR A 109 9.89 4.91 16.22
N LEU A 110 10.76 4.37 17.09
CA LEU A 110 11.84 5.17 17.69
C LEU A 110 12.86 5.58 16.64
N ASP A 111 13.20 4.69 15.71
CA ASP A 111 14.06 5.00 14.59
C ASP A 111 13.48 6.14 13.74
N GLU A 112 12.16 6.15 13.49
CA GLU A 112 11.49 7.22 12.76
C GLU A 112 11.51 8.56 13.53
N ALA A 113 11.25 8.53 14.84
CA ALA A 113 11.33 9.73 15.70
C ALA A 113 12.76 10.29 15.77
N ALA A 114 13.75 9.41 15.97
CA ALA A 114 15.16 9.76 16.02
C ALA A 114 15.64 10.32 14.68
N TRP A 115 15.24 9.69 13.57
CA TRP A 115 15.55 10.18 12.23
C TRP A 115 14.93 11.56 11.96
N LEU A 116 13.67 11.78 12.35
CA LEU A 116 13.02 13.08 12.22
C LEU A 116 13.77 14.16 13.00
N LEU A 117 14.16 13.90 14.24
CA LEU A 117 14.96 14.82 15.04
C LEU A 117 16.38 15.01 14.49
N ASP A 118 17.01 13.98 13.95
CA ASP A 118 18.36 14.08 13.38
C ASP A 118 18.36 15.00 12.15
N VAL A 119 17.34 14.90 11.29
CA VAL A 119 17.24 15.68 10.04
C VAL A 119 16.62 17.06 10.26
N TYR A 120 15.56 17.16 11.05
CA TYR A 120 14.77 18.39 11.21
C TYR A 120 14.87 18.96 12.63
N GLY A 121 15.93 18.65 13.37
CA GLY A 121 16.13 19.05 14.76
C GLY A 121 15.74 20.50 15.06
N PRO A 122 16.28 21.50 14.34
CA PRO A 122 15.92 22.91 14.56
C PRO A 122 14.41 23.19 14.48
N LEU A 123 13.69 22.52 13.57
CA LEU A 123 12.23 22.66 13.42
C LEU A 123 11.42 21.97 14.51
N LEU A 124 12.00 20.95 15.17
CA LEU A 124 11.27 19.98 15.99
C LEU A 124 11.65 20.01 17.48
N SER A 125 12.85 20.45 17.84
CA SER A 125 13.40 20.28 19.19
C SER A 125 12.50 20.90 20.26
N ASP A 126 12.00 22.11 20.05
CA ASP A 126 11.14 22.80 21.04
C ASP A 126 9.79 22.10 21.18
N PHE A 127 9.20 21.68 20.06
CA PHE A 127 7.95 20.92 20.05
C PHE A 127 8.10 19.58 20.77
N VAL A 128 9.15 18.81 20.47
CA VAL A 128 9.40 17.52 21.10
C VAL A 128 9.73 17.67 22.59
N ALA A 129 10.52 18.68 22.97
CA ALA A 129 10.82 18.96 24.37
C ALA A 129 9.54 19.30 25.15
N HIS A 130 8.67 20.13 24.58
CA HIS A 130 7.37 20.49 25.18
C HIS A 130 6.47 19.25 25.36
N MET A 131 6.24 18.48 24.29
CA MET A 131 5.36 17.31 24.31
C MET A 131 5.93 16.18 25.18
N SER A 132 7.25 15.97 25.16
CA SER A 132 7.91 15.01 26.04
C SER A 132 7.81 15.43 27.51
N GLY A 133 8.01 16.72 27.82
CA GLY A 133 7.85 17.23 29.17
C GLY A 133 6.42 17.07 29.68
N PHE A 134 5.43 17.30 28.83
CA PHE A 134 4.03 17.04 29.11
C PHE A 134 3.76 15.55 29.40
N LEU A 135 4.16 14.64 28.49
CA LEU A 135 3.96 13.20 28.63
C LEU A 135 4.70 12.63 29.85
N LYS A 136 5.89 13.13 30.17
CA LYS A 136 6.63 12.76 31.38
C LYS A 136 5.85 13.14 32.65
N ARG A 137 5.24 14.33 32.70
CA ARG A 137 4.37 14.74 33.82
C ARG A 137 3.11 13.88 33.91
N VAL A 138 2.42 13.65 32.80
CA VAL A 138 1.17 12.86 32.78
C VAL A 138 1.43 11.41 33.17
N SER A 139 2.47 10.78 32.63
CA SER A 139 2.85 9.40 32.99
C SER A 139 3.32 9.25 34.44
N SER A 140 3.76 10.33 35.09
CA SER A 140 4.14 10.33 36.52
C SER A 140 2.96 10.61 37.47
N ASP A 141 1.78 11.00 36.97
CA ASP A 141 0.59 11.20 37.80
C ASP A 141 0.23 9.86 38.48
N PRO A 142 -0.06 9.84 39.81
CA PRO A 142 -0.38 8.61 40.54
C PRO A 142 -1.47 7.73 39.90
N MET A 143 -2.41 8.35 39.16
CA MET A 143 -3.43 7.63 38.41
C MET A 143 -2.85 6.78 37.28
N PHE A 144 -1.85 7.29 36.55
CA PHE A 144 -1.28 6.65 35.37
C PHE A 144 0.04 5.92 35.64
N ALA A 145 0.80 6.32 36.67
CA ALA A 145 2.12 5.80 37.00
C ALA A 145 2.15 4.27 37.19
N LYS A 146 1.02 3.66 37.60
CA LYS A 146 0.89 2.21 37.78
C LYS A 146 1.09 1.41 36.50
N ALA A 147 0.89 2.02 35.32
CA ALA A 147 1.08 1.36 34.03
C ALA A 147 2.50 1.49 33.48
N TYR A 148 3.39 2.20 34.19
CA TYR A 148 4.71 2.57 33.70
C TYR A 148 5.81 2.07 34.64
N SER A 149 6.81 1.39 34.09
CA SER A 149 8.04 1.06 34.84
C SER A 149 8.96 2.27 34.98
N CYS A 150 8.89 3.20 34.04
CA CYS A 150 9.59 4.48 34.06
C CYS A 150 8.75 5.57 33.36
N PRO A 151 8.83 6.85 33.75
CA PRO A 151 8.09 7.90 33.05
C PRO A 151 8.42 7.98 31.56
N LEU A 152 7.50 8.54 30.76
CA LEU A 152 7.67 8.75 29.31
C LEU A 152 8.65 9.91 29.04
N ASP A 153 9.94 9.68 29.23
CA ASP A 153 11.02 10.65 28.97
C ASP A 153 11.54 10.56 27.54
N ILE A 154 10.66 10.80 26.58
CA ILE A 154 10.90 10.58 25.15
C ILE A 154 12.09 11.40 24.65
N ALA A 155 12.19 12.67 25.03
CA ALA A 155 13.32 13.53 24.67
C ALA A 155 14.64 12.97 25.24
N GLY A 156 14.64 12.46 26.48
CA GLY A 156 15.79 11.77 27.06
C GLY A 156 16.18 10.52 26.27
N TRP A 157 15.20 9.68 25.91
CA TRP A 157 15.41 8.46 25.13
C TRP A 157 15.99 8.75 23.74
N LEU A 158 15.52 9.81 23.08
CA LEU A 158 16.00 10.21 21.75
C LEU A 158 17.36 10.92 21.80
N ALA A 159 17.69 11.61 22.90
CA ALA A 159 18.99 12.26 23.09
C ALA A 159 20.10 11.26 23.45
N SER A 160 19.77 10.24 24.23
CA SER A 160 20.73 9.27 24.78
C SER A 160 20.23 7.84 24.58
N PRO A 161 20.72 7.12 23.54
CA PRO A 161 20.31 5.74 23.27
C PRO A 161 20.45 4.78 24.46
N ASP A 162 21.43 5.01 25.34
CA ASP A 162 21.65 4.21 26.56
C ASP A 162 20.53 4.34 27.60
N THR A 163 19.68 5.37 27.49
CA THR A 163 18.53 5.60 28.38
C THR A 163 17.23 4.98 27.86
N VAL A 164 17.24 4.44 26.64
CA VAL A 164 16.08 3.82 26.00
C VAL A 164 15.67 2.57 26.79
N PRO A 165 14.40 2.47 27.26
CA PRO A 165 13.93 1.29 27.96
C PRO A 165 13.96 0.02 27.09
N GLY A 166 13.89 -1.16 27.73
CA GLY A 166 13.87 -2.43 27.01
C GLY A 166 12.69 -2.57 26.02
N ALA A 167 12.93 -3.28 24.91
CA ALA A 167 11.98 -3.43 23.79
C ALA A 167 10.57 -3.92 24.21
N ARG A 168 10.47 -4.75 25.26
CA ARG A 168 9.17 -5.20 25.78
C ARG A 168 8.33 -4.05 26.35
N TYR A 169 8.96 -3.12 27.07
CA TYR A 169 8.27 -1.96 27.63
C TYR A 169 7.83 -0.99 26.53
N LEU A 170 8.70 -0.75 25.55
CA LEU A 170 8.42 0.04 24.36
C LEU A 170 7.25 -0.49 23.53
N LEU A 171 6.93 -1.77 23.65
CA LEU A 171 5.81 -2.42 22.97
C LEU A 171 4.48 -2.36 23.74
N THR A 172 4.50 -1.92 24.99
CA THR A 172 3.28 -1.80 25.78
C THR A 172 2.40 -0.69 25.20
N ALA A 173 1.09 -0.94 25.15
CA ALA A 173 0.11 0.03 24.66
C ALA A 173 0.27 1.42 25.32
N PRO A 174 0.48 1.55 26.65
CA PRO A 174 0.72 2.84 27.30
C PRO A 174 1.91 3.65 26.78
N VAL A 175 2.91 3.00 26.17
CA VAL A 175 4.11 3.65 25.63
C VAL A 175 3.96 3.88 24.12
N ILE A 176 3.62 2.84 23.36
CA ILE A 176 3.57 2.91 21.90
C ILE A 176 2.47 3.87 21.40
N SER A 177 1.31 3.91 22.06
CA SER A 177 0.17 4.74 21.61
C SER A 177 0.49 6.24 21.60
N PRO A 178 0.95 6.86 22.71
CA PRO A 178 1.35 8.27 22.70
C PRO A 178 2.60 8.54 21.83
N MET A 179 3.55 7.60 21.74
CA MET A 179 4.72 7.74 20.84
C MET A 179 4.29 7.87 19.38
N LEU A 180 3.35 7.05 18.94
CA LEU A 180 2.85 7.09 17.56
C LEU A 180 2.08 8.39 17.27
N GLY A 181 1.27 8.87 18.23
CA GLY A 181 0.62 10.18 18.12
C GLY A 181 1.63 11.32 18.02
N LEU A 182 2.72 11.27 18.80
CA LEU A 182 3.78 12.27 18.76
C LEU A 182 4.50 12.29 17.41
N ILE A 183 4.85 11.12 16.86
CA ILE A 183 5.52 11.01 15.55
C ILE A 183 4.63 11.58 14.43
N GLN A 184 3.33 11.30 14.47
CA GLN A 184 2.38 11.88 13.51
C GLN A 184 2.37 13.41 13.61
N ALA A 185 2.34 13.96 14.83
CA ALA A 185 2.39 15.39 15.04
C ALA A 185 3.73 16.01 14.61
N MET A 186 4.86 15.33 14.85
CA MET A 186 6.19 15.77 14.38
C MET A 186 6.21 15.91 12.85
N HIS A 187 5.63 14.97 12.11
CA HIS A 187 5.54 15.11 10.65
C HIS A 187 4.69 16.30 10.22
N VAL A 188 3.60 16.61 10.93
CA VAL A 188 2.80 17.82 10.68
C VAL A 188 3.63 19.07 10.92
N VAL A 189 4.42 19.11 12.01
CA VAL A 189 5.35 20.22 12.30
C VAL A 189 6.36 20.41 11.18
N VAL A 190 7.04 19.34 10.76
CA VAL A 190 7.96 19.41 9.63
C VAL A 190 7.24 19.95 8.40
N LEU A 191 6.03 19.47 8.09
CA LEU A 191 5.33 19.88 6.89
C LEU A 191 4.97 21.37 6.90
N TYR A 192 4.29 21.89 7.93
CA TYR A 192 3.88 23.30 7.91
C TYR A 192 5.08 24.25 8.00
N LYS A 193 6.13 23.92 8.79
CA LYS A 193 7.33 24.77 8.90
C LYS A 193 8.13 24.77 7.59
N THR A 194 8.29 23.62 6.94
CA THR A 194 9.03 23.54 5.66
C THR A 194 8.27 24.15 4.47
N LEU A 195 6.95 24.31 4.59
CA LEU A 195 6.12 25.07 3.65
C LEU A 195 6.04 26.56 3.98
N ASN A 196 6.60 26.99 5.12
CA ASN A 196 6.45 28.34 5.66
C ASN A 196 4.97 28.79 5.74
N MET A 197 4.12 27.90 6.27
CA MET A 197 2.68 28.13 6.42
C MET A 197 2.26 27.97 7.89
N SER A 198 1.20 28.66 8.30
CA SER A 198 0.57 28.33 9.59
C SER A 198 -0.06 26.93 9.53
N PRO A 199 -0.12 26.20 10.65
CA PRO A 199 -0.74 24.87 10.64
C PRO A 199 -2.25 24.95 10.35
N GLY A 200 -2.92 26.06 10.68
CA GLY A 200 -4.31 26.28 10.30
C GLY A 200 -4.51 26.51 8.81
N ASP A 201 -3.56 27.17 8.13
CA ASP A 201 -3.57 27.28 6.66
C ASP A 201 -3.32 25.92 6.02
N LEU A 202 -2.39 25.13 6.59
CA LEU A 202 -2.16 23.76 6.13
C LEU A 202 -3.44 22.92 6.17
N VAL A 203 -4.17 22.95 7.30
CA VAL A 203 -5.46 22.25 7.44
C VAL A 203 -6.45 22.67 6.35
N SER A 204 -6.53 23.96 6.04
CA SER A 204 -7.45 24.48 5.02
C SER A 204 -7.16 23.96 3.60
N ARG A 205 -5.97 23.41 3.34
CA ARG A 205 -5.62 22.78 2.06
C ARG A 205 -6.22 21.39 1.88
N PHE A 206 -6.70 20.76 2.96
CA PHE A 206 -7.30 19.43 2.92
C PHE A 206 -8.82 19.50 2.90
N ASN A 207 -9.45 18.58 2.17
CA ASN A 207 -10.92 18.47 2.14
C ASN A 207 -11.45 17.57 3.25
N VAL A 208 -10.63 16.60 3.67
CA VAL A 208 -11.00 15.58 4.66
C VAL A 208 -9.77 15.09 5.40
N ALA A 209 -9.92 14.79 6.67
CA ALA A 209 -8.95 14.02 7.45
C ALA A 209 -9.54 12.67 7.84
N ILE A 210 -8.71 11.63 7.89
CA ILE A 210 -9.12 10.32 8.39
C ILE A 210 -8.03 9.67 9.21
N GLY A 211 -8.42 8.69 10.01
CA GLY A 211 -7.50 7.93 10.81
C GLY A 211 -7.77 6.45 10.82
N HIS A 212 -6.70 5.67 10.85
CA HIS A 212 -6.76 4.23 11.06
C HIS A 212 -6.54 3.91 12.55
N SER A 213 -7.49 3.19 13.16
CA SER A 213 -7.45 2.86 14.59
C SER A 213 -7.23 4.13 15.42
N GLN A 214 -6.20 4.18 16.28
CA GLN A 214 -5.82 5.35 17.07
C GLN A 214 -5.51 6.62 16.25
N GLY A 215 -5.20 6.49 14.95
CA GLY A 215 -4.95 7.65 14.09
C GLY A 215 -6.17 8.55 13.93
N LEU A 216 -7.37 8.07 14.28
CA LEU A 216 -8.59 8.88 14.21
C LEU A 216 -8.56 10.06 15.17
N THR A 217 -7.97 9.88 16.35
CA THR A 217 -7.77 10.96 17.32
C THR A 217 -6.84 12.04 16.75
N MET A 218 -5.80 11.67 16.01
CA MET A 218 -4.93 12.63 15.32
C MET A 218 -5.62 13.29 14.12
N ALA A 219 -6.50 12.59 13.41
CA ALA A 219 -7.29 13.17 12.33
C ALA A 219 -8.25 14.27 12.84
N ALA A 220 -8.95 13.98 13.95
CA ALA A 220 -9.78 14.95 14.64
C ALA A 220 -8.95 16.13 15.17
N ALA A 221 -7.82 15.83 15.83
CA ALA A 221 -6.88 16.84 16.32
C ALA A 221 -6.42 17.78 15.19
N PHE A 222 -5.91 17.23 14.09
CA PHE A 222 -5.48 17.99 12.92
C PHE A 222 -6.61 18.88 12.37
N ALA A 223 -7.82 18.35 12.24
CA ALA A 223 -8.96 19.11 11.74
C ALA A 223 -9.38 20.28 12.65
N SER A 224 -9.05 20.27 13.95
CA SER A 224 -9.37 21.34 14.90
C SER A 224 -8.35 22.49 14.95
N VAL A 225 -7.24 22.41 14.21
CA VAL A 225 -6.13 23.37 14.34
C VAL A 225 -6.41 24.70 13.61
N THR A 226 -6.13 25.82 14.28
CA THR A 226 -6.26 27.19 13.75
C THR A 226 -4.91 27.89 13.55
N ASP A 227 -3.96 27.64 14.44
CA ASP A 227 -2.66 28.30 14.54
C ASP A 227 -1.68 27.43 15.35
N GLU A 228 -0.43 27.87 15.51
CA GLU A 228 0.61 27.11 16.21
C GLU A 228 0.29 26.87 17.69
N ALA A 229 -0.30 27.83 18.40
CA ALA A 229 -0.70 27.65 19.79
C ALA A 229 -1.81 26.59 19.93
N SER A 230 -2.82 26.64 19.05
CA SER A 230 -3.88 25.64 19.00
C SER A 230 -3.34 24.25 18.64
N PHE A 231 -2.31 24.17 17.77
CA PHE A 231 -1.68 22.91 17.39
C PHE A 231 -1.04 22.23 18.60
N TYR A 232 -0.30 22.98 19.43
CA TYR A 232 0.26 22.45 20.66
C TYR A 232 -0.84 21.97 21.62
N ALA A 233 -1.85 22.81 21.89
CA ALA A 233 -2.92 22.50 22.84
C ALA A 233 -3.75 21.28 22.41
N VAL A 234 -4.11 21.19 21.12
CA VAL A 234 -4.91 20.08 20.59
C VAL A 234 -4.07 18.80 20.50
N THR A 235 -2.77 18.89 20.23
CA THR A 235 -1.86 17.74 20.29
C THR A 235 -1.75 17.18 21.71
N GLU A 236 -1.63 18.03 22.73
CA GLU A 236 -1.64 17.57 24.13
C GLU A 236 -2.93 16.79 24.46
N ARG A 237 -4.10 17.32 24.06
CA ARG A 237 -5.38 16.64 24.26
C ARG A 237 -5.43 15.29 23.54
N MET A 238 -5.00 15.23 22.28
CA MET A 238 -4.93 14.00 21.49
C MET A 238 -4.02 12.95 22.14
N LEU A 239 -2.82 13.36 22.58
CA LEU A 239 -1.87 12.49 23.25
C LEU A 239 -2.44 11.99 24.58
N SER A 240 -3.11 12.86 25.33
CA SER A 240 -3.78 12.53 26.58
C SER A 240 -4.92 11.54 26.42
N ILE A 241 -5.80 11.72 25.43
CA ILE A 241 -6.86 10.76 25.10
C ILE A 241 -6.25 9.41 24.77
N SER A 242 -5.26 9.38 23.87
CA SER A 242 -4.59 8.15 23.43
C SER A 242 -3.89 7.43 24.59
N LEU A 243 -3.22 8.20 25.47
CA LEU A 243 -2.58 7.68 26.68
C LEU A 243 -3.62 7.13 27.66
N ALA A 244 -4.72 7.84 27.91
CA ALA A 244 -5.75 7.41 28.84
C ALA A 244 -6.42 6.10 28.37
N ILE A 245 -6.76 5.99 27.08
CA ILE A 245 -7.26 4.74 26.46
C ILE A 245 -6.28 3.60 26.73
N ALA A 246 -5.00 3.82 26.46
CA ALA A 246 -3.99 2.78 26.58
C ALA A 246 -3.69 2.39 28.04
N VAL A 247 -3.55 3.35 28.95
CA VAL A 247 -3.25 3.10 30.36
C VAL A 247 -4.42 2.44 31.05
N ILE A 248 -5.61 3.03 30.96
CA ILE A 248 -6.79 2.49 31.65
C ILE A 248 -7.16 1.15 31.03
N GLY A 249 -7.07 1.00 29.72
CA GLY A 249 -7.21 -0.28 29.05
C GLY A 249 -6.23 -1.32 29.60
N GLN A 250 -4.94 -0.99 29.68
CA GLN A 250 -3.90 -1.92 30.13
C GLN A 250 -4.09 -2.34 31.60
N LEU A 251 -4.50 -1.41 32.47
CA LEU A 251 -4.73 -1.67 33.90
C LEU A 251 -6.00 -2.48 34.15
N ASN A 252 -7.01 -2.37 33.28
CA ASN A 252 -8.26 -3.13 33.39
C ASN A 252 -8.22 -4.43 32.57
N PHE A 253 -7.21 -4.62 31.72
CA PHE A 253 -7.00 -5.84 30.96
C PHE A 253 -6.06 -6.78 31.71
N SER A 254 -6.63 -7.79 32.36
CA SER A 254 -5.87 -8.90 32.93
C SER A 254 -5.63 -9.96 31.86
N PRO A 255 -4.40 -10.12 31.32
CA PRO A 255 -4.08 -11.31 30.54
C PRO A 255 -4.21 -12.53 31.45
N ASP A 256 -4.83 -13.61 30.96
CA ASP A 256 -5.09 -14.81 31.75
C ASP A 256 -3.82 -15.31 32.47
N ALA A 257 -3.91 -15.58 33.78
CA ALA A 257 -2.79 -15.91 34.67
C ALA A 257 -2.07 -17.24 34.35
N SER A 258 -2.53 -18.01 33.37
CA SER A 258 -2.10 -19.38 33.07
C SER A 258 -0.92 -19.50 32.09
N TYR A 259 -0.12 -18.44 31.89
CA TYR A 259 1.10 -18.53 31.09
C TYR A 259 2.27 -17.79 31.78
N GLY A 260 2.76 -18.40 32.87
CA GLY A 260 3.95 -17.94 33.58
C GLY A 260 5.22 -18.07 32.72
N ASP A 261 6.01 -17.00 32.69
CA ASP A 261 7.48 -16.94 32.68
C ASP A 261 8.31 -17.89 31.77
N LYS A 262 7.70 -18.53 30.76
CA LYS A 262 8.40 -19.40 29.79
C LYS A 262 7.92 -19.12 28.37
N SER A 263 8.41 -18.02 27.82
CA SER A 263 8.66 -17.95 26.38
C SER A 263 9.81 -16.98 26.18
N GLU A 264 11.02 -17.51 26.26
CA GLU A 264 12.13 -17.00 25.47
C GLU A 264 11.63 -16.83 24.03
N CYS A 265 11.86 -15.64 23.49
CA CYS A 265 11.55 -15.32 22.11
C CYS A 265 12.57 -16.05 21.24
N SER A 266 12.30 -17.33 21.01
CA SER A 266 13.07 -18.20 20.13
C SER A 266 12.12 -18.89 19.15
N LEU A 267 12.12 -18.39 17.91
CA LEU A 267 11.96 -19.19 16.68
C LEU A 267 10.54 -19.58 16.17
N PRO A 268 10.41 -19.99 14.88
CA PRO A 268 9.29 -19.73 13.95
C PRO A 268 7.94 -20.45 14.17
N THR A 269 7.68 -21.04 15.33
CA THR A 269 6.52 -21.93 15.52
C THR A 269 5.94 -21.86 16.94
N GLY A 270 4.92 -20.99 17.14
CA GLY A 270 3.86 -21.08 18.17
C GLY A 270 4.31 -21.13 19.64
N ASN A 271 4.10 -20.10 20.46
CA ASN A 271 2.78 -19.55 20.81
C ASN A 271 2.82 -18.02 20.80
N LEU A 272 1.93 -17.42 20.01
CA LEU A 272 1.77 -15.98 19.96
C LEU A 272 0.99 -15.52 21.20
N SER A 273 1.68 -15.02 22.23
CA SER A 273 1.04 -14.33 23.35
C SER A 273 0.78 -12.87 22.96
N VAL A 274 -0.09 -12.67 21.97
CA VAL A 274 -0.54 -11.35 21.53
C VAL A 274 -2.07 -11.31 21.48
N PRO A 275 -2.69 -10.17 21.84
CA PRO A 275 -4.14 -10.00 21.80
C PRO A 275 -4.68 -9.75 20.38
N MET A 276 -3.82 -9.55 19.38
CA MET A 276 -4.25 -9.23 18.01
C MET A 276 -3.36 -9.89 16.95
N ILE A 277 -3.99 -10.41 15.90
CA ILE A 277 -3.31 -11.02 14.73
C ILE A 277 -3.83 -10.40 13.42
N SER A 278 -2.94 -10.22 12.46
CA SER A 278 -3.27 -9.90 11.07
C SER A 278 -3.36 -11.18 10.26
N ILE A 279 -4.47 -11.35 9.54
CA ILE A 279 -4.76 -12.46 8.65
C ILE A 279 -4.78 -11.92 7.22
N ARG A 280 -3.85 -12.41 6.40
CA ARG A 280 -3.72 -12.04 4.99
C ARG A 280 -4.12 -13.21 4.10
N GLY A 281 -4.78 -12.92 2.97
CA GLY A 281 -5.21 -13.92 1.99
C GLY A 281 -6.68 -14.32 2.09
N LEU A 282 -7.35 -14.06 3.22
CA LEU A 282 -8.77 -14.35 3.43
C LEU A 282 -9.62 -13.08 3.34
N THR A 283 -10.73 -13.13 2.60
CA THR A 283 -11.75 -12.07 2.61
C THR A 283 -12.59 -12.14 3.87
N LYS A 284 -13.33 -11.07 4.16
CA LYS A 284 -14.25 -10.99 5.30
C LYS A 284 -15.23 -12.17 5.30
N ASP A 285 -15.90 -12.36 4.17
CA ASP A 285 -16.89 -13.43 3.97
C ASP A 285 -16.31 -14.84 4.14
N MET A 286 -15.01 -15.03 3.88
CA MET A 286 -14.33 -16.31 4.12
C MET A 286 -13.92 -16.47 5.59
N LEU A 287 -13.56 -15.38 6.28
CA LEU A 287 -13.07 -15.40 7.65
C LEU A 287 -14.20 -15.46 8.69
N GLU A 288 -15.34 -14.82 8.43
CA GLU A 288 -16.50 -14.79 9.32
C GLU A 288 -16.98 -16.20 9.75
N PRO A 289 -17.14 -17.18 8.84
CA PRO A 289 -17.50 -18.54 9.22
C PRO A 289 -16.47 -19.22 10.15
N PHE A 290 -15.18 -18.96 9.96
CA PHE A 290 -14.13 -19.50 10.84
C PHE A 290 -14.23 -18.90 12.24
N VAL A 291 -14.45 -17.59 12.35
CA VAL A 291 -14.64 -16.90 13.64
C VAL A 291 -15.90 -17.42 14.33
N ALA A 292 -17.01 -17.55 13.61
CA ALA A 292 -18.27 -18.06 14.16
C ALA A 292 -18.11 -19.51 14.67
N ALA A 293 -17.50 -20.39 13.89
CA ALA A 293 -17.26 -21.78 14.27
C ALA A 293 -16.32 -21.90 15.47
N PHE A 294 -15.29 -21.06 15.57
CA PHE A 294 -14.41 -21.02 16.74
C PHE A 294 -15.18 -20.53 17.98
N ASN A 295 -15.88 -19.40 17.87
CA ASN A 295 -16.63 -18.80 18.98
C ASN A 295 -17.80 -19.66 19.47
N ALA A 296 -18.39 -20.51 18.61
CA ALA A 296 -19.43 -21.46 19.01
C ALA A 296 -18.93 -22.51 20.02
N ASN A 297 -17.62 -22.74 20.08
CA ASN A 297 -16.99 -23.65 21.04
C ASN A 297 -16.50 -22.93 22.32
N CYS A 298 -16.65 -21.61 22.41
CA CYS A 298 -16.28 -20.84 23.60
C CYS A 298 -17.41 -20.86 24.63
N MET A 299 -17.12 -21.33 25.85
CA MET A 299 -18.10 -21.35 26.95
C MET A 299 -18.25 -19.99 27.66
N VAL A 300 -17.26 -19.12 27.53
CA VAL A 300 -17.21 -17.80 28.18
C VAL A 300 -17.13 -16.72 27.09
N GLU A 301 -17.93 -15.65 27.24
CA GLU A 301 -18.01 -14.56 26.25
C GLU A 301 -16.63 -13.92 26.01
N ASP A 302 -15.91 -13.66 27.09
CA ASP A 302 -14.54 -13.14 27.12
C ASP A 302 -13.50 -14.00 26.39
N SER A 303 -13.80 -15.28 26.14
CA SER A 303 -12.93 -16.19 25.40
C SER A 303 -13.16 -16.16 23.89
N LYS A 304 -14.17 -15.43 23.41
CA LYS A 304 -14.44 -15.27 21.99
C LYS A 304 -13.43 -14.33 21.32
N VAL A 305 -13.23 -14.51 20.03
CA VAL A 305 -12.44 -13.61 19.18
C VAL A 305 -13.35 -12.77 18.29
N SER A 306 -12.90 -11.57 17.92
CA SER A 306 -13.69 -10.60 17.16
C SER A 306 -12.94 -10.12 15.92
N LEU A 307 -13.65 -9.88 14.83
CA LEU A 307 -13.12 -9.12 13.70
C LEU A 307 -12.92 -7.66 14.14
N ALA A 308 -11.68 -7.21 14.17
CA ALA A 308 -11.29 -5.94 14.77
C ALA A 308 -11.05 -4.85 13.73
N LEU A 309 -10.32 -5.15 12.65
CA LEU A 309 -10.02 -4.20 11.58
C LEU A 309 -10.11 -4.86 10.21
N ILE A 310 -10.64 -4.14 9.23
CA ILE A 310 -10.68 -4.58 7.82
C ILE A 310 -9.75 -3.65 7.04
N ASN A 311 -8.48 -4.02 6.95
CA ASN A 311 -7.43 -3.19 6.32
C ASN A 311 -7.42 -3.28 4.78
N GLY A 312 -8.23 -4.16 4.21
CA GLY A 312 -8.36 -4.34 2.77
C GLY A 312 -9.19 -5.58 2.45
N ARG A 313 -9.36 -5.89 1.17
CA ARG A 313 -10.19 -7.01 0.72
C ARG A 313 -9.78 -8.35 1.33
N SER A 314 -8.49 -8.57 1.55
CA SER A 314 -7.95 -9.81 2.09
C SER A 314 -6.89 -9.59 3.19
N ASN A 315 -7.01 -8.50 3.94
CA ASN A 315 -6.14 -8.18 5.08
C ASN A 315 -7.02 -7.75 6.26
N ILE A 316 -7.22 -8.64 7.22
CA ILE A 316 -8.17 -8.46 8.32
C ILE A 316 -7.45 -8.73 9.64
N VAL A 317 -7.78 -7.97 10.66
CA VAL A 317 -7.24 -8.15 12.01
C VAL A 317 -8.30 -8.79 12.90
N VAL A 318 -7.88 -9.78 13.68
CA VAL A 318 -8.70 -10.43 14.71
C VAL A 318 -8.12 -10.10 16.08
N SER A 319 -9.00 -9.78 17.03
CA SER A 319 -8.68 -9.34 18.39
C SER A 319 -9.39 -10.21 19.42
N GLY A 320 -8.77 -10.41 20.59
CA GLY A 320 -9.29 -11.23 21.68
C GLY A 320 -8.26 -11.42 22.79
N LYS A 321 -8.58 -12.23 23.81
CA LYS A 321 -7.59 -12.61 24.82
C LYS A 321 -6.43 -13.39 24.19
N PRO A 322 -5.17 -13.23 24.66
CA PRO A 322 -4.01 -13.92 24.10
C PRO A 322 -4.19 -15.44 23.91
N ASN A 323 -4.77 -16.12 24.90
CA ASN A 323 -5.05 -17.56 24.81
C ASN A 323 -6.06 -17.90 23.72
N SER A 324 -7.13 -17.12 23.59
CA SER A 324 -8.12 -17.27 22.53
C SER A 324 -7.53 -17.02 21.15
N ILE A 325 -6.66 -16.02 21.01
CA ILE A 325 -5.97 -15.73 19.76
C ILE A 325 -4.98 -16.84 19.38
N ALA A 326 -4.25 -17.40 20.34
CA ALA A 326 -3.41 -18.56 20.11
C ALA A 326 -4.25 -19.78 19.67
N GLY A 327 -5.37 -20.03 20.34
CA GLY A 327 -6.33 -21.07 19.98
C GLY A 327 -6.90 -20.89 18.58
N PHE A 328 -7.35 -19.68 18.24
CA PHE A 328 -7.91 -19.35 16.93
C PHE A 328 -6.86 -19.43 15.83
N THR A 329 -5.62 -19.02 16.10
CA THR A 329 -4.49 -19.15 15.15
C THR A 329 -4.25 -20.63 14.81
N ASN A 330 -4.24 -21.50 15.82
CA ASN A 330 -4.06 -22.94 15.63
C ASN A 330 -5.25 -23.57 14.89
N TYR A 331 -6.47 -23.13 15.21
CA TYR A 331 -7.68 -23.52 14.48
C TYR A 331 -7.57 -23.13 13.00
N LEU A 332 -7.22 -21.88 12.70
CA LEU A 332 -7.12 -21.37 11.33
C LEU A 332 -6.02 -22.10 10.53
N ARG A 333 -4.86 -22.36 11.14
CA ARG A 333 -3.76 -23.11 10.50
C ARG A 333 -4.13 -24.53 10.09
N LYS A 334 -5.08 -25.18 10.78
CA LYS A 334 -5.58 -26.52 10.40
C LYS A 334 -6.47 -26.47 9.14
N HIS A 335 -7.18 -25.36 8.96
CA HIS A 335 -8.19 -25.18 7.92
C HIS A 335 -7.72 -24.36 6.70
N THR A 336 -6.53 -23.77 6.79
CA THR A 336 -5.91 -22.98 5.73
C THR A 336 -4.63 -23.66 5.23
N ALA A 337 -4.16 -23.23 4.06
CA ALA A 337 -2.84 -23.58 3.55
C ALA A 337 -1.93 -22.35 3.56
N LEU A 338 -0.62 -22.55 3.63
CA LEU A 338 0.32 -21.44 3.42
C LEU A 338 0.31 -21.06 1.93
N PRO A 339 0.50 -19.79 1.55
CA PRO A 339 0.59 -19.41 0.13
C PRO A 339 1.73 -20.08 -0.63
N THR A 340 2.74 -20.59 0.07
CA THR A 340 3.86 -21.35 -0.48
C THR A 340 3.55 -22.83 -0.68
N GLU A 341 2.43 -23.33 -0.15
CA GLU A 341 2.01 -24.72 -0.29
C GLU A 341 1.44 -24.95 -1.70
N ASP A 342 2.02 -25.92 -2.42
CA ASP A 342 1.60 -26.21 -3.80
C ASP A 342 0.27 -26.98 -3.83
N GLN A 343 -0.80 -26.25 -4.10
CA GLN A 343 -2.13 -26.82 -4.36
C GLN A 343 -2.47 -26.86 -5.87
N SER A 344 -1.50 -26.71 -6.77
CA SER A 344 -1.73 -26.63 -8.22
C SER A 344 -2.39 -27.89 -8.79
N ARG A 345 -2.11 -29.05 -8.19
CA ARG A 345 -2.68 -30.36 -8.55
C ARG A 345 -4.00 -30.68 -7.85
N VAL A 346 -4.43 -29.85 -6.89
CA VAL A 346 -5.73 -29.97 -6.23
C VAL A 346 -6.76 -29.18 -7.04
N GLN A 347 -7.94 -29.77 -7.28
CA GLN A 347 -9.06 -29.09 -7.92
C GLN A 347 -9.41 -27.80 -7.17
N PHE A 348 -9.62 -26.69 -7.88
CA PHE A 348 -9.78 -25.36 -7.28
C PHE A 348 -10.82 -25.31 -6.14
N SER A 349 -11.99 -25.94 -6.32
CA SER A 349 -13.06 -25.98 -5.30
C SER A 349 -12.73 -26.80 -4.05
N LEU A 350 -11.72 -27.66 -4.11
CA LEU A 350 -11.27 -28.50 -3.00
C LEU A 350 -9.99 -27.96 -2.34
N ARG A 351 -9.43 -26.85 -2.87
CA ARG A 351 -8.25 -26.22 -2.28
C ARG A 351 -8.60 -25.62 -0.93
N LYS A 352 -7.70 -25.77 0.03
CA LYS A 352 -7.76 -24.98 1.25
C LYS A 352 -7.51 -23.51 0.91
N PRO A 353 -8.24 -22.57 1.52
CA PRO A 353 -7.97 -21.17 1.32
C PRO A 353 -6.56 -20.83 1.85
N ALA A 354 -5.81 -20.05 1.08
CA ALA A 354 -4.45 -19.70 1.43
C ALA A 354 -4.44 -18.49 2.38
N ALA A 355 -3.78 -18.63 3.54
CA ALA A 355 -3.71 -17.58 4.54
C ALA A 355 -2.32 -17.45 5.17
N ILE A 356 -1.94 -16.22 5.51
CA ILE A 356 -0.79 -15.91 6.37
C ILE A 356 -1.33 -15.27 7.64
N VAL A 357 -0.92 -15.80 8.79
CA VAL A 357 -1.28 -15.26 10.11
C VAL A 357 -0.03 -14.66 10.75
N LEU A 358 -0.05 -13.36 11.04
CA LEU A 358 1.05 -12.61 11.63
C LEU A 358 0.59 -11.98 12.95
N PRO A 359 1.37 -12.06 14.04
CA PRO A 359 1.08 -11.30 15.25
C PRO A 359 1.18 -9.80 15.01
N LEU A 360 0.38 -9.03 15.74
CA LEU A 360 0.58 -7.60 15.87
C LEU A 360 1.29 -7.28 17.19
N ASN A 361 2.21 -6.33 17.11
CA ASN A 361 3.02 -5.87 18.22
C ASN A 361 2.22 -4.87 19.09
N MET A 362 1.20 -5.36 19.80
CA MET A 362 0.36 -4.58 20.71
C MET A 362 0.01 -5.42 21.95
N THR A 363 -0.15 -4.79 23.10
CA THR A 363 -0.50 -5.48 24.37
C THR A 363 -1.97 -5.38 24.74
N LEU A 364 -2.78 -4.66 23.96
CA LEU A 364 -4.22 -4.52 24.19
C LEU A 364 -5.06 -5.08 23.03
N PRO A 365 -6.18 -5.79 23.32
CA PRO A 365 -7.14 -6.21 22.32
C PRO A 365 -8.04 -5.04 21.93
N THR A 366 -7.57 -4.17 21.03
CA THR A 366 -8.36 -3.04 20.55
C THR A 366 -9.49 -3.49 19.61
N HIS A 367 -10.52 -2.65 19.46
CA HIS A 367 -11.67 -2.89 18.56
C HIS A 367 -12.34 -4.24 18.81
N CYS A 368 -12.62 -4.54 20.09
CA CYS A 368 -13.36 -5.74 20.49
C CYS A 368 -14.19 -5.47 21.76
N ALA A 369 -15.17 -6.35 22.01
CA ALA A 369 -16.10 -6.20 23.13
C ALA A 369 -15.43 -6.15 24.52
N ILE A 370 -14.23 -6.74 24.66
CA ILE A 370 -13.45 -6.75 25.91
C ILE A 370 -13.16 -5.31 26.38
N MET A 371 -13.02 -4.35 25.45
CA MET A 371 -12.73 -2.95 25.79
C MET A 371 -13.99 -2.10 26.04
N ALA A 372 -15.20 -2.64 25.89
CA ALA A 372 -16.43 -1.87 26.04
C ALA A 372 -16.56 -1.25 27.45
N ASP A 373 -16.22 -2.01 28.50
CA ASP A 373 -16.28 -1.55 29.90
C ASP A 373 -15.17 -0.55 30.27
N VAL A 374 -14.16 -0.40 29.40
CA VAL A 374 -13.07 0.57 29.57
C VAL A 374 -13.50 1.96 29.10
N VAL A 375 -14.36 2.05 28.08
CA VAL A 375 -14.77 3.31 27.44
C VAL A 375 -15.33 4.32 28.44
N PRO A 376 -16.31 3.98 29.32
CA PRO A 376 -16.84 4.96 30.28
C PRO A 376 -15.78 5.46 31.28
N LYS A 377 -14.89 4.56 31.73
CA LYS A 377 -13.81 4.90 32.68
C LYS A 377 -12.81 5.88 32.07
N VAL A 378 -12.45 5.66 30.81
CA VAL A 378 -11.57 6.57 30.07
C VAL A 378 -12.26 7.92 29.86
N TYR A 379 -13.52 7.91 29.45
CA TYR A 379 -14.28 9.13 29.19
C TYR A 379 -14.43 10.00 30.44
N GLU A 380 -14.71 9.40 31.59
CA GLU A 380 -14.76 10.09 32.88
C GLU A 380 -13.43 10.80 33.20
N VAL A 381 -12.30 10.09 33.09
CA VAL A 381 -10.97 10.65 33.36
C VAL A 381 -10.60 11.75 32.37
N VAL A 382 -10.82 11.54 31.07
CA VAL A 382 -10.53 12.52 30.02
C VAL A 382 -11.33 13.80 30.22
N THR A 383 -12.62 13.68 30.56
CA THR A 383 -13.50 14.82 30.81
C THR A 383 -13.09 15.57 32.08
N ALA A 384 -12.82 14.85 33.18
CA ALA A 384 -12.39 15.45 34.44
C ALA A 384 -11.05 16.20 34.34
N LYS A 385 -10.15 15.73 33.46
CA LYS A 385 -8.86 16.38 33.18
C LYS A 385 -8.95 17.48 32.10
N GLY A 386 -10.12 17.70 31.48
CA GLY A 386 -10.31 18.72 30.45
C GLY A 386 -9.66 18.38 29.09
N TRP A 387 -9.39 17.11 28.81
CA TRP A 387 -8.73 16.64 27.60
C TRP A 387 -9.69 16.41 26.42
N VAL A 388 -10.77 17.19 26.36
CA VAL A 388 -11.91 16.99 25.46
C VAL A 388 -11.63 17.59 24.08
N LEU A 389 -12.05 16.88 23.03
CA LEU A 389 -12.21 17.36 21.65
C LEU A 389 -13.70 17.47 21.30
N ASN A 390 -14.09 18.60 20.73
CA ASN A 390 -15.48 18.89 20.38
C ASN A 390 -15.67 18.92 18.86
N ALA A 391 -16.82 18.42 18.39
CA ALA A 391 -17.15 18.34 16.96
C ALA A 391 -17.22 19.72 16.29
N ASP A 392 -17.68 20.75 17.00
CA ASP A 392 -17.78 22.14 16.52
C ASP A 392 -16.43 22.80 16.22
N THR A 393 -15.33 22.28 16.78
CA THR A 393 -13.97 22.76 16.49
C THR A 393 -13.41 22.23 15.18
N LEU A 394 -13.98 21.18 14.59
CA LEU A 394 -13.47 20.54 13.38
C LEU A 394 -13.72 21.43 12.15
N ARG A 395 -12.64 21.97 11.57
CA ARG A 395 -12.68 22.91 10.43
C ARG A 395 -12.83 22.22 9.08
N ILE A 396 -12.46 20.95 9.00
CA ILE A 396 -12.61 20.09 7.82
C ILE A 396 -13.36 18.82 8.21
N ARG A 397 -13.94 18.14 7.22
CA ARG A 397 -14.60 16.85 7.43
C ARG A 397 -13.62 15.84 8.03
N VAL A 398 -14.07 15.07 9.01
CA VAL A 398 -13.35 13.89 9.51
C VAL A 398 -14.22 12.67 9.31
N ASN A 399 -13.77 11.65 8.58
CA ASN A 399 -14.62 10.47 8.39
C ASN A 399 -14.51 9.52 9.58
N ALA A 400 -15.67 9.11 10.08
CA ALA A 400 -15.83 7.96 10.95
C ALA A 400 -15.19 6.70 10.36
N GLY A 401 -14.56 5.88 11.20
CA GLY A 401 -13.86 4.67 10.76
C GLY A 401 -14.79 3.52 10.31
N MET A 402 -16.08 3.64 10.63
CA MET A 402 -17.07 2.56 10.55
C MET A 402 -17.89 2.58 9.25
N ASP A 403 -18.60 3.69 9.05
CA ASP A 403 -19.58 3.94 8.00
C ASP A 403 -19.20 5.15 7.13
N GLY A 404 -18.14 5.87 7.51
CA GLY A 404 -17.61 7.02 6.79
C GLY A 404 -18.41 8.31 6.94
N HIS A 405 -19.35 8.40 7.89
CA HIS A 405 -20.07 9.65 8.17
C HIS A 405 -19.11 10.73 8.71
N ASP A 406 -19.55 11.99 8.71
CA ASP A 406 -18.73 13.12 9.13
C ASP A 406 -18.79 13.31 10.66
N LEU A 407 -17.65 13.24 11.35
CA LEU A 407 -17.58 13.37 12.80
C LEU A 407 -17.95 14.79 13.32
N ARG A 408 -18.17 15.75 12.42
CA ARG A 408 -18.81 17.02 12.77
C ARG A 408 -20.27 16.86 13.21
N ASP A 409 -20.91 15.77 12.80
CA ASP A 409 -22.29 15.44 13.15
C ASP A 409 -22.39 14.65 14.49
N GLU A 410 -21.25 14.27 15.08
CA GLU A 410 -21.23 13.57 16.36
C GLU A 410 -21.56 14.52 17.53
N VAL A 411 -22.50 14.10 18.38
CA VAL A 411 -22.90 14.86 19.58
C VAL A 411 -21.76 14.93 20.58
N ASP A 412 -21.01 13.83 20.73
CA ASP A 412 -19.89 13.73 21.64
C ASP A 412 -18.70 13.06 20.93
N LEU A 413 -17.94 13.90 20.25
CA LEU A 413 -16.73 13.49 19.53
C LEU A 413 -15.73 12.77 20.44
N THR A 414 -15.53 13.25 21.68
CA THR A 414 -14.54 12.66 22.58
C THR A 414 -14.93 11.23 22.97
N LYS A 415 -16.21 11.01 23.30
CA LYS A 415 -16.72 9.67 23.59
C LYS A 415 -16.62 8.75 22.38
N TYR A 416 -16.92 9.27 21.18
CA TYR A 416 -16.76 8.52 19.94
C TYR A 416 -15.31 8.06 19.71
N LEU A 417 -14.35 8.98 19.87
CA LEU A 417 -12.92 8.72 19.68
C LEU A 417 -12.38 7.68 20.69
N ILE A 418 -12.87 7.68 21.92
CA ILE A 418 -12.51 6.68 22.95
C ILE A 418 -13.14 5.33 22.64
N GLY A 419 -14.40 5.35 22.20
CA GLY A 419 -15.21 4.16 22.02
C GLY A 419 -15.02 3.44 20.69
N THR A 420 -14.19 3.97 19.77
CA THR A 420 -14.11 3.60 18.34
C THR A 420 -14.71 2.22 18.04
N PRO A 421 -15.89 2.16 17.40
CA PRO A 421 -16.71 0.95 17.38
C PRO A 421 -16.09 -0.22 16.60
N MET A 422 -16.56 -1.42 16.95
CA MET A 422 -16.40 -2.67 16.21
C MET A 422 -16.85 -2.54 14.74
N PRO A 423 -16.08 -3.01 13.73
CA PRO A 423 -16.47 -2.96 12.32
C PRO A 423 -17.70 -3.81 11.96
N HIS A 424 -18.89 -3.24 12.14
CA HIS A 424 -20.11 -3.57 11.41
C HIS A 424 -20.17 -2.77 10.11
N THR A 425 -19.93 -3.48 9.00
CA THR A 425 -20.37 -3.20 7.62
C THR A 425 -20.19 -1.79 7.03
N SER A 426 -19.39 -1.77 5.96
CA SER A 426 -19.44 -0.88 4.78
C SER A 426 -19.27 0.63 5.01
N SER A 427 -18.16 1.18 4.49
CA SER A 427 -18.15 1.93 3.21
C SER A 427 -16.75 2.40 2.81
N THR A 428 -16.50 2.35 1.51
CA THR A 428 -15.30 2.81 0.81
C THR A 428 -15.09 4.32 0.91
N SER A 429 -14.00 4.77 1.51
CA SER A 429 -13.39 6.07 1.17
C SER A 429 -11.87 6.01 1.29
N VAL A 430 -11.21 6.84 0.49
CA VAL A 430 -9.87 6.61 -0.08
C VAL A 430 -9.03 7.86 0.13
N LEU A 431 -7.87 7.73 0.79
CA LEU A 431 -7.18 8.86 1.42
C LEU A 431 -5.63 8.72 1.24
N ALA A 432 -4.79 9.70 1.60
CA ALA A 432 -3.30 9.59 1.57
C ALA A 432 -2.60 9.58 2.96
N GLY A 433 -1.70 8.62 3.25
CA GLY A 433 -1.22 8.38 4.63
C GLY A 433 0.14 7.78 4.91
N PHE A 434 0.53 7.93 6.18
CA PHE A 434 1.78 7.45 6.78
C PHE A 434 1.90 5.91 6.75
N SER A 435 3.15 5.45 6.56
CA SER A 435 3.60 4.06 6.72
C SER A 435 2.63 2.96 6.20
N ALA A 436 2.37 1.91 6.98
CA ALA A 436 1.60 0.73 6.59
C ALA A 436 0.17 1.08 6.13
N PHE A 437 -0.42 2.14 6.68
CA PHE A 437 -1.74 2.59 6.28
C PHE A 437 -1.73 3.12 4.83
N GLY A 438 -0.71 3.90 4.44
CA GLY A 438 -0.52 4.31 3.05
C GLY A 438 -0.42 3.13 2.08
N LYS A 439 0.26 2.04 2.49
CA LYS A 439 0.37 0.81 1.69
C LYS A 439 -1.00 0.12 1.50
N TYR A 440 -1.78 -0.01 2.57
CA TYR A 440 -3.13 -0.59 2.50
C TYR A 440 -4.04 0.23 1.59
N THR A 441 -4.03 1.55 1.75
CA THR A 441 -4.87 2.43 0.94
C THR A 441 -4.47 2.38 -0.53
N ARG A 442 -3.17 2.38 -0.84
CA ARG A 442 -2.68 2.16 -2.20
C ARG A 442 -3.20 0.84 -2.78
N ASP A 443 -3.12 -0.26 -2.04
CA ASP A 443 -3.55 -1.58 -2.53
C ASP A 443 -5.07 -1.64 -2.79
N ILE A 444 -5.87 -0.96 -1.97
CA ILE A 444 -7.33 -0.80 -2.18
C ILE A 444 -7.62 0.02 -3.45
N LEU A 445 -6.70 0.92 -3.80
CA LEU A 445 -6.88 1.94 -4.84
C LEU A 445 -6.18 1.71 -6.15
N ASP A 446 -5.42 0.63 -6.25
CA ASP A 446 -4.70 0.32 -7.46
C ASP A 446 -5.67 0.27 -8.65
N GLY A 447 -5.35 1.02 -9.70
CA GLY A 447 -6.20 1.15 -10.88
C GLY A 447 -7.29 2.22 -10.87
N TYR A 448 -7.57 2.89 -9.74
CA TYR A 448 -8.57 3.96 -9.68
C TYR A 448 -8.02 5.36 -10.04
N GLY A 449 -6.72 5.49 -10.29
CA GLY A 449 -6.08 6.79 -10.53
C GLY A 449 -6.04 7.70 -9.32
N LYS A 450 -6.01 7.13 -8.11
CA LYS A 450 -5.92 7.85 -6.84
C LYS A 450 -4.51 7.72 -6.30
N THR A 451 -3.84 8.86 -6.14
CA THR A 451 -2.45 8.92 -5.68
C THR A 451 -2.38 8.84 -4.16
N VAL A 452 -1.43 8.06 -3.65
CA VAL A 452 -1.02 8.06 -2.25
C VAL A 452 0.41 8.55 -2.15
N ILE A 453 0.65 9.58 -1.33
CA ILE A 453 1.98 10.15 -1.08
C ILE A 453 2.42 9.78 0.34
N SER A 454 3.61 9.21 0.46
CA SER A 454 4.25 8.95 1.75
C SER A 454 5.03 10.18 2.20
N THR A 455 4.62 10.75 3.32
CA THR A 455 5.31 11.82 4.04
C THR A 455 6.57 11.34 4.76
N SER A 456 6.77 10.04 4.98
CA SER A 456 7.98 9.52 5.63
C SER A 456 9.09 9.12 4.64
N ALA A 457 8.76 8.90 3.38
CA ALA A 457 9.74 8.54 2.35
C ALA A 457 10.45 9.79 1.79
N LEU A 458 11.75 9.93 2.04
CA LEU A 458 12.57 11.02 1.47
C LEU A 458 12.79 10.89 -0.04
N ILE A 459 12.87 9.66 -0.53
CA ILE A 459 13.18 9.34 -1.93
C ILE A 459 12.05 8.51 -2.53
N SER A 460 11.91 8.57 -3.85
CA SER A 460 10.96 7.70 -4.56
C SER A 460 11.42 6.26 -4.54
N ASP A 461 10.53 5.37 -4.10
CA ASP A 461 10.69 3.93 -4.30
C ASP A 461 9.78 3.51 -5.46
N THR A 462 10.38 3.17 -6.60
CA THR A 462 9.66 2.72 -7.79
C THR A 462 8.83 1.45 -7.54
N GLN A 463 9.21 0.63 -6.56
CA GLN A 463 8.45 -0.56 -6.18
C GLN A 463 7.24 -0.23 -5.30
N SER A 464 7.30 0.87 -4.55
CA SER A 464 6.23 1.27 -3.63
C SER A 464 4.93 1.67 -4.34
N ARG A 465 5.01 2.11 -5.61
CA ARG A 465 3.91 2.73 -6.39
C ARG A 465 3.18 3.83 -5.60
N MET A 466 3.93 4.58 -4.80
CA MET A 466 3.47 5.74 -4.03
C MET A 466 4.38 6.93 -4.33
N GLY A 467 3.84 8.13 -4.13
CA GLY A 467 4.64 9.35 -4.08
C GLY A 467 5.49 9.41 -2.81
N SER A 468 6.52 10.25 -2.85
CA SER A 468 7.45 10.54 -1.75
C SER A 468 7.19 11.91 -1.14
N LYS A 469 7.82 12.25 -0.02
CA LYS A 469 7.66 13.54 0.66
C LYS A 469 7.87 14.72 -0.29
N ALA A 470 8.83 14.60 -1.21
CA ALA A 470 9.15 15.63 -2.20
C ALA A 470 7.97 15.97 -3.14
N ASP A 471 7.05 15.05 -3.39
CA ASP A 471 5.84 15.31 -4.19
C ASP A 471 4.91 16.37 -3.55
N LEU A 472 5.03 16.62 -2.24
CA LEU A 472 4.30 17.68 -1.55
C LEU A 472 4.85 19.09 -1.83
N PHE A 473 6.01 19.19 -2.47
CA PHE A 473 6.73 20.46 -2.68
C PHE A 473 6.93 20.82 -4.16
N LYS A 474 6.44 19.99 -5.09
CA LYS A 474 6.60 20.21 -6.53
C LYS A 474 5.75 21.39 -7.02
N GLN A 475 6.32 22.18 -7.93
CA GLN A 475 5.72 23.40 -8.44
C GLN A 475 4.79 23.16 -9.65
N ASN A 476 4.91 22.02 -10.34
CA ASN A 476 3.97 21.62 -11.38
C ASN A 476 3.22 20.34 -10.98
N ILE A 477 1.91 20.34 -11.20
CA ILE A 477 1.07 19.17 -10.89
C ILE A 477 1.42 17.94 -11.74
N SER A 478 1.96 18.16 -12.95
CA SER A 478 2.44 17.08 -13.83
C SER A 478 3.64 16.33 -13.28
N ASP A 479 4.42 16.97 -12.40
CA ASP A 479 5.62 16.38 -11.83
C ASP A 479 5.28 15.54 -10.60
N VAL A 480 4.12 15.78 -9.98
CA VAL A 480 3.61 15.01 -8.84
C VAL A 480 3.31 13.58 -9.29
N PHE A 481 3.74 12.59 -8.50
CA PHE A 481 3.46 11.19 -8.79
C PHE A 481 1.95 10.94 -9.01
N SER A 482 1.60 10.37 -10.17
CA SER A 482 0.23 10.00 -10.50
C SER A 482 0.07 8.49 -10.56
N ALA A 483 -0.85 7.93 -9.76
CA ALA A 483 -1.27 6.54 -9.93
C ALA A 483 -2.05 6.37 -11.25
N PRO A 484 -1.89 5.25 -11.96
CA PRO A 484 -2.63 5.01 -13.21
C PRO A 484 -4.12 4.76 -12.92
N ASN A 485 -4.98 5.33 -13.76
CA ASN A 485 -6.38 4.93 -13.83
C ASN A 485 -6.55 3.88 -14.94
N TRP A 486 -6.88 2.64 -14.58
CA TRP A 486 -6.99 1.53 -15.54
C TRP A 486 -8.17 1.71 -16.50
N GLN A 487 -9.29 2.27 -16.04
CA GLN A 487 -10.43 2.58 -16.89
C GLN A 487 -10.04 3.59 -17.99
N SER A 488 -9.33 4.66 -17.63
CA SER A 488 -8.89 5.67 -18.60
C SER A 488 -7.79 5.13 -19.53
N ALA A 489 -6.85 4.35 -18.99
CA ALA A 489 -5.68 3.85 -19.72
C ALA A 489 -5.96 2.64 -20.62
N PHE A 490 -6.86 1.74 -20.20
CA PHE A 490 -7.12 0.46 -20.86
C PHE A 490 -8.59 0.22 -21.20
N GLY A 491 -9.51 1.08 -20.77
CA GLY A 491 -10.93 0.95 -21.05
C GLY A 491 -11.24 1.01 -22.56
N PRO A 492 -12.18 0.18 -23.05
CA PRO A 492 -12.55 0.15 -24.45
C PRO A 492 -13.16 1.48 -24.90
N ARG A 493 -12.87 1.90 -26.13
CA ARG A 493 -13.44 3.11 -26.75
C ARG A 493 -14.01 2.77 -28.12
N LEU A 494 -14.95 3.58 -28.60
CA LEU A 494 -15.36 3.53 -30.01
C LEU A 494 -14.47 4.44 -30.85
N VAL A 495 -14.08 3.96 -32.03
CA VAL A 495 -13.38 4.75 -33.05
C VAL A 495 -14.00 4.49 -34.40
N GLN A 496 -13.94 5.49 -35.28
CA GLN A 496 -14.41 5.37 -36.66
C GLN A 496 -13.19 5.31 -37.59
N THR A 497 -13.15 4.36 -38.52
CA THR A 497 -12.09 4.30 -39.52
C THR A 497 -12.32 5.35 -40.60
N ALA A 498 -11.27 6.09 -40.96
CA ALA A 498 -11.37 7.18 -41.94
C ALA A 498 -11.79 6.70 -43.34
N HIS A 499 -11.49 5.45 -43.68
CA HIS A 499 -11.72 4.90 -45.02
C HIS A 499 -13.09 4.22 -45.19
N GLU A 500 -13.63 3.59 -44.15
CA GLU A 500 -14.88 2.82 -44.23
C GLU A 500 -16.05 3.50 -43.53
N GLY A 501 -15.78 4.48 -42.66
CA GLY A 501 -16.81 5.12 -41.85
C GLY A 501 -17.47 4.19 -40.83
N GLN A 502 -16.95 2.98 -40.62
CA GLN A 502 -17.51 2.01 -39.69
C GLN A 502 -17.00 2.25 -38.26
N LEU A 503 -17.86 1.97 -37.28
CA LEU A 503 -17.51 2.01 -35.87
C LEU A 503 -16.81 0.71 -35.45
N HIS A 504 -15.66 0.84 -34.80
CA HIS A 504 -14.88 -0.26 -34.26
C HIS A 504 -14.61 -0.05 -32.77
N ILE A 505 -14.48 -1.16 -32.05
CA ILE A 505 -14.07 -1.15 -30.64
C ILE A 505 -12.55 -1.08 -30.59
N ARG A 506 -12.01 0.06 -30.13
CA ARG A 506 -10.60 0.27 -29.84
C ARG A 506 -10.23 -0.23 -28.46
N THR A 507 -9.40 -1.26 -28.45
CA THR A 507 -8.63 -1.78 -27.30
C THR A 507 -7.17 -1.98 -27.70
N ARG A 508 -6.28 -2.27 -26.73
CA ARG A 508 -4.91 -2.67 -27.06
C ARG A 508 -4.85 -3.89 -27.98
N MET A 509 -5.73 -4.87 -27.82
CA MET A 509 -5.82 -6.04 -28.70
C MET A 509 -6.19 -5.64 -30.13
N SER A 510 -7.19 -4.78 -30.33
CA SER A 510 -7.58 -4.35 -31.68
C SER A 510 -6.49 -3.54 -32.37
N LEU A 511 -5.73 -2.72 -31.62
CA LEU A 511 -4.60 -1.96 -32.17
C LEU A 511 -3.45 -2.88 -32.59
N THR A 512 -3.16 -3.92 -31.79
CA THR A 512 -2.13 -4.91 -32.11
C THR A 512 -2.51 -5.79 -33.29
N LEU A 513 -3.77 -6.23 -33.38
CA LEU A 513 -4.21 -7.18 -34.41
C LEU A 513 -4.69 -6.50 -35.70
N GLY A 514 -5.15 -5.25 -35.62
CA GLY A 514 -5.86 -4.57 -36.70
C GLY A 514 -7.24 -5.16 -36.98
N LEU A 515 -7.82 -5.89 -36.03
CA LEU A 515 -9.09 -6.62 -36.12
C LEU A 515 -9.95 -6.36 -34.87
N PRO A 516 -11.26 -6.67 -34.90
CA PRO A 516 -12.09 -6.61 -33.70
C PRO A 516 -11.45 -7.35 -32.52
N PRO A 517 -11.65 -6.90 -31.26
CA PRO A 517 -11.03 -7.49 -30.07
C PRO A 517 -11.72 -8.79 -29.63
N VAL A 518 -12.03 -9.64 -30.60
CA VAL A 518 -12.64 -10.97 -30.46
C VAL A 518 -11.83 -11.93 -31.31
N MET A 519 -11.43 -13.05 -30.74
CA MET A 519 -10.64 -14.07 -31.42
C MET A 519 -11.16 -15.48 -31.17
N VAL A 520 -10.89 -16.38 -32.12
CA VAL A 520 -11.11 -17.82 -31.97
C VAL A 520 -9.77 -18.49 -31.71
N ALA A 521 -9.56 -18.93 -30.48
CA ALA A 521 -8.32 -19.55 -30.04
C ALA A 521 -8.14 -20.97 -30.57
N GLY A 522 -6.89 -21.38 -30.77
CA GLY A 522 -6.51 -22.69 -31.27
C GLY A 522 -6.85 -23.77 -30.26
N MET A 523 -7.78 -24.65 -30.62
CA MET A 523 -8.28 -25.75 -29.79
C MET A 523 -8.52 -27.00 -30.65
N ILE A 524 -8.18 -28.17 -30.12
CA ILE A 524 -8.45 -29.46 -30.78
C ILE A 524 -9.75 -30.04 -30.22
N PRO A 525 -10.59 -30.69 -31.06
CA PRO A 525 -10.39 -30.94 -32.49
C PRO A 525 -10.87 -29.81 -33.43
N THR A 526 -11.63 -28.85 -32.90
CA THR A 526 -12.39 -27.88 -33.71
C THR A 526 -11.53 -27.04 -34.66
N MET A 527 -10.37 -26.59 -34.20
CA MET A 527 -9.49 -25.69 -34.95
C MET A 527 -8.46 -26.41 -35.81
N SER A 528 -8.59 -27.72 -35.99
CA SER A 528 -7.79 -28.48 -36.97
C SER A 528 -8.40 -28.44 -38.38
N ASN A 529 -9.64 -27.96 -38.53
CA ASN A 529 -10.32 -27.81 -39.81
C ASN A 529 -9.97 -26.46 -40.46
N GLU A 530 -9.24 -26.49 -41.57
CA GLU A 530 -8.79 -25.32 -42.32
C GLU A 530 -9.93 -24.51 -42.94
N HIS A 531 -11.04 -25.15 -43.33
CA HIS A 531 -12.21 -24.45 -43.88
C HIS A 531 -12.91 -23.63 -42.79
N PHE A 532 -12.98 -24.14 -41.57
CA PHE A 532 -13.55 -23.41 -40.44
C PHE A 532 -12.68 -22.20 -40.06
N VAL A 533 -11.35 -22.39 -40.02
CA VAL A 533 -10.39 -21.28 -39.82
C VAL A 533 -10.51 -20.22 -40.91
N ALA A 534 -10.59 -20.64 -42.17
CA ALA A 534 -10.76 -19.73 -43.30
C ALA A 534 -12.07 -18.95 -43.21
N ALA A 535 -13.18 -19.60 -42.85
CA ALA A 535 -14.47 -18.95 -42.68
C ALA A 535 -14.44 -17.85 -41.60
N ILE A 536 -13.82 -18.11 -40.45
CA ILE A 536 -13.66 -17.12 -39.37
C ILE A 536 -12.77 -15.95 -39.81
N SER A 537 -11.67 -16.25 -40.50
CA SER A 537 -10.77 -15.22 -41.01
C SER A 537 -11.47 -14.33 -42.05
N ASN A 538 -12.27 -14.92 -42.95
CA ASN A 538 -13.05 -14.19 -43.96
C ASN A 538 -14.16 -13.35 -43.34
N ALA A 539 -14.70 -13.78 -42.18
CA ALA A 539 -15.63 -12.99 -41.38
C ALA A 539 -14.97 -11.81 -40.66
N GLY A 540 -13.65 -11.62 -40.80
CA GLY A 540 -12.93 -10.48 -40.24
C GLY A 540 -12.47 -10.66 -38.79
N TYR A 541 -12.40 -11.91 -38.29
CA TYR A 541 -11.94 -12.21 -36.93
C TYR A 541 -10.56 -12.84 -36.89
N HIS A 542 -9.82 -12.58 -35.81
CA HIS A 542 -8.56 -13.26 -35.56
C HIS A 542 -8.80 -14.73 -35.18
N VAL A 543 -8.01 -15.64 -35.74
CA VAL A 543 -8.19 -17.08 -35.57
C VAL A 543 -6.86 -17.81 -35.61
N GLU A 544 -6.73 -18.85 -34.78
CA GLU A 544 -5.58 -19.75 -34.72
C GLU A 544 -5.97 -21.17 -35.20
N LEU A 545 -5.21 -21.75 -36.13
CA LEU A 545 -5.30 -23.15 -36.58
C LEU A 545 -4.53 -24.05 -35.63
N ALA A 546 -5.15 -25.06 -35.05
CA ALA A 546 -4.46 -26.05 -34.24
C ALA A 546 -3.55 -26.96 -35.09
N GLY A 547 -2.23 -26.75 -34.99
CA GLY A 547 -1.19 -27.55 -35.61
C GLY A 547 -0.95 -28.90 -34.94
N SER A 548 -1.44 -29.12 -33.71
CA SER A 548 -1.36 -30.46 -33.11
C SER A 548 -2.31 -31.41 -33.82
N GLY A 549 -1.75 -32.51 -34.33
CA GLY A 549 -2.43 -33.45 -35.24
C GLY A 549 -1.90 -33.37 -36.68
N ILE A 550 -1.09 -32.36 -37.01
CA ILE A 550 -0.36 -32.26 -38.28
C ILE A 550 1.07 -32.78 -38.05
N TYR A 551 1.43 -33.86 -38.76
CA TYR A 551 2.72 -34.56 -38.59
C TYR A 551 3.67 -34.44 -39.78
N THR A 552 3.25 -33.78 -40.86
CA THR A 552 4.05 -33.64 -42.09
C THR A 552 4.07 -32.19 -42.58
N GLU A 553 5.18 -31.76 -43.18
CA GLU A 553 5.29 -30.43 -43.80
C GLU A 553 4.23 -30.25 -44.92
N ALA A 554 3.93 -31.31 -45.67
CA ALA A 554 2.92 -31.28 -46.73
C ALA A 554 1.51 -31.02 -46.19
N GLY A 555 1.13 -31.63 -45.05
CA GLY A 555 -0.13 -31.32 -44.37
C GLY A 555 -0.15 -29.92 -43.77
N PHE A 556 1.01 -29.47 -43.28
CA PHE A 556 1.20 -28.16 -42.67
C PHE A 556 1.10 -27.00 -43.68
N ARG A 557 1.57 -27.20 -44.91
CA ARG A 557 1.42 -26.22 -46.00
C ARG A 557 -0.01 -26.10 -46.52
N LYS A 558 -0.82 -27.16 -46.38
CA LYS A 558 -2.26 -27.14 -46.76
C LYS A 558 -3.14 -26.45 -45.72
N GLY A 559 -2.81 -26.54 -44.43
CA GLY A 559 -3.53 -25.87 -43.35
C GLY A 559 -2.91 -24.51 -42.98
N LEU A 560 -3.55 -23.41 -43.35
CA LEU A 560 -2.99 -22.07 -43.09
C LEU A 560 -3.33 -21.53 -41.67
N ARG A 561 -2.28 -21.03 -40.97
CA ARG A 561 -2.21 -20.15 -39.75
C ARG A 561 -2.15 -20.80 -38.35
N ILE A 562 -0.96 -21.13 -37.83
CA ILE A 562 -0.74 -22.22 -36.86
C ILE A 562 -0.63 -21.87 -35.33
N TRP A 563 -1.08 -22.83 -34.50
CA TRP A 563 -0.92 -23.06 -33.06
C TRP A 563 -0.18 -24.41 -32.82
N SER A 564 0.80 -24.53 -31.91
CA SER A 564 1.50 -25.81 -31.64
C SER A 564 1.54 -26.16 -30.15
N THR A 565 1.40 -27.45 -29.81
CA THR A 565 1.32 -27.96 -28.41
C THR A 565 2.21 -29.16 -28.09
N SER A 566 2.99 -29.71 -29.04
CA SER A 566 3.84 -30.88 -28.76
C SER A 566 5.30 -30.66 -29.16
N LEU A 567 6.23 -31.09 -28.29
CA LEU A 567 7.68 -31.00 -28.50
C LEU A 567 8.13 -31.76 -29.76
N ASN A 568 7.50 -32.91 -30.06
CA ASN A 568 7.83 -33.71 -31.24
C ASN A 568 7.41 -33.04 -32.56
N GLN A 569 6.34 -32.24 -32.54
CA GLN A 569 5.90 -31.49 -33.72
C GLN A 569 6.62 -30.15 -33.86
N TRP A 570 7.02 -29.53 -32.75
CA TRP A 570 7.75 -28.25 -32.75
C TRP A 570 8.97 -28.26 -33.68
N THR A 571 9.77 -29.34 -33.65
CA THR A 571 11.02 -29.48 -34.41
C THR A 571 10.88 -29.22 -35.90
N PHE A 572 9.74 -29.58 -36.51
CA PHE A 572 9.50 -29.31 -37.93
C PHE A 572 8.51 -28.16 -38.15
N GLN A 573 7.48 -28.02 -37.29
CA GLN A 573 6.44 -27.00 -37.45
C GLN A 573 7.00 -25.60 -37.31
N TYR A 574 7.86 -25.37 -36.32
CA TYR A 574 8.38 -24.04 -36.03
C TYR A 574 9.28 -23.50 -37.17
N PRO A 575 10.29 -24.24 -37.68
CA PRO A 575 11.03 -23.82 -38.88
C PRO A 575 10.14 -23.64 -40.11
N SER A 576 9.11 -24.48 -40.27
CA SER A 576 8.16 -24.38 -41.39
C SER A 576 7.33 -23.08 -41.33
N ILE A 577 6.90 -22.65 -40.15
CA ILE A 577 6.18 -21.38 -39.95
C ILE A 577 7.03 -20.20 -40.42
N LEU A 578 8.30 -20.15 -40.00
CA LEU A 578 9.22 -19.08 -40.38
C LEU A 578 9.47 -19.06 -41.89
N ARG A 579 9.68 -20.24 -42.48
CA ARG A 579 9.87 -20.38 -43.94
C ARG A 579 8.62 -19.95 -44.70
N MET A 580 7.44 -20.46 -44.35
CA MET A 580 6.17 -20.11 -45.00
C MET A 580 5.90 -18.60 -44.90
N ARG A 581 6.22 -17.97 -43.76
CA ARG A 581 6.08 -16.52 -43.64
C ARG A 581 7.01 -15.78 -44.61
N ARG A 582 8.27 -16.21 -44.74
CA ARG A 582 9.24 -15.64 -45.70
C ARG A 582 8.83 -15.87 -47.16
N GLU A 583 8.10 -16.96 -47.44
CA GLU A 583 7.49 -17.26 -48.74
C GLU A 583 6.21 -16.44 -49.03
N GLY A 584 5.80 -15.55 -48.11
CA GLY A 584 4.66 -14.65 -48.30
C GLY A 584 3.32 -15.14 -47.74
N VAL A 585 3.30 -16.27 -47.02
CA VAL A 585 2.07 -16.75 -46.37
C VAL A 585 1.65 -15.75 -45.27
N PRO A 586 0.35 -15.37 -45.18
CA PRO A 586 -0.15 -14.34 -44.25
C PRO A 586 -0.28 -14.83 -42.79
N ILE A 587 0.80 -15.41 -42.26
CA ILE A 587 0.95 -15.77 -40.84
C ILE A 587 1.31 -14.50 -40.06
N THR A 588 0.39 -14.04 -39.22
CA THR A 588 0.55 -12.77 -38.50
C THR A 588 1.10 -12.92 -37.08
N GLY A 589 0.98 -14.11 -36.50
CA GLY A 589 1.39 -14.39 -35.12
C GLY A 589 1.65 -15.87 -34.90
N LEU A 590 2.32 -16.18 -33.79
CA LEU A 590 2.51 -17.53 -33.29
C LEU A 590 1.96 -17.62 -31.88
N CYS A 591 1.13 -18.63 -31.61
CA CYS A 591 0.72 -18.95 -30.25
C CYS A 591 1.34 -20.26 -29.77
N ILE A 592 2.00 -20.19 -28.61
CA ILE A 592 2.68 -21.32 -27.98
C ILE A 592 1.79 -21.82 -26.84
N GLY A 593 1.28 -23.03 -27.02
CA GLY A 593 0.42 -23.71 -26.06
C GLY A 593 1.16 -24.60 -25.07
N ALA A 594 0.39 -25.18 -24.14
CA ALA A 594 0.81 -26.15 -23.12
C ALA A 594 1.74 -25.62 -22.01
N SER A 595 2.82 -24.91 -22.33
CA SER A 595 3.73 -24.30 -21.35
C SER A 595 4.28 -22.95 -21.81
N VAL A 596 4.65 -22.11 -20.85
CA VAL A 596 5.35 -20.85 -21.11
C VAL A 596 6.86 -21.14 -21.08
N PRO A 597 7.63 -20.84 -22.15
CA PRO A 597 9.08 -21.09 -22.19
C PRO A 597 9.84 -20.18 -21.22
N SER A 598 11.10 -20.53 -20.90
CA SER A 598 11.98 -19.62 -20.16
C SER A 598 12.21 -18.31 -20.92
N VAL A 599 12.63 -17.26 -20.22
CA VAL A 599 12.88 -15.95 -20.84
C VAL A 599 13.90 -16.05 -21.97
N ASP A 600 14.99 -16.80 -21.78
CA ASP A 600 16.05 -16.96 -22.79
C ASP A 600 15.54 -17.65 -24.06
N VAL A 601 14.76 -18.73 -23.90
CA VAL A 601 14.15 -19.44 -25.03
C VAL A 601 13.13 -18.55 -25.75
N ALA A 602 12.32 -17.81 -24.98
CA ALA A 602 11.35 -16.88 -25.56
C ALA A 602 12.01 -15.73 -26.33
N ASN A 603 13.14 -15.21 -25.85
CA ASN A 603 13.92 -14.17 -26.54
C ASN A 603 14.43 -14.66 -27.90
N GLY A 604 14.97 -15.89 -27.96
CA GLY A 604 15.38 -16.52 -29.22
C GLY A 604 14.22 -16.67 -30.20
N ILE A 605 13.07 -17.16 -29.72
CA ILE A 605 11.86 -17.28 -30.53
C ILE A 605 11.41 -15.90 -31.05
N ILE A 606 11.32 -14.89 -30.19
CA ILE A 606 10.87 -13.54 -30.58
C ILE A 606 11.82 -12.91 -31.63
N ALA A 607 13.12 -13.12 -31.50
CA ALA A 607 14.09 -12.65 -32.49
C ALA A 607 13.82 -13.28 -33.87
N GLU A 608 13.67 -14.60 -33.94
CA GLU A 608 13.41 -15.30 -35.20
C GLU A 608 12.02 -14.96 -35.80
N LEU A 609 11.01 -14.78 -34.95
CA LEU A 609 9.68 -14.30 -35.37
C LEU A 609 9.78 -12.91 -36.02
N ARG A 610 10.56 -12.01 -35.41
CA ARG A 610 10.81 -10.67 -35.94
C ARG A 610 11.51 -10.74 -37.29
N ASP A 611 12.56 -11.54 -37.41
CA ASP A 611 13.32 -11.73 -38.66
C ASP A 611 12.48 -12.34 -39.78
N ALA A 612 11.52 -13.20 -39.43
CA ALA A 612 10.56 -13.74 -40.38
C ALA A 612 9.42 -12.75 -40.71
N GLY A 613 9.27 -11.63 -40.00
CA GLY A 613 8.18 -10.67 -40.19
C GLY A 613 6.85 -11.10 -39.57
N ILE A 614 6.87 -11.92 -38.52
CA ILE A 614 5.71 -12.24 -37.67
C ILE A 614 5.53 -11.13 -36.63
N ARG A 615 4.28 -10.70 -36.41
CA ARG A 615 3.99 -9.42 -35.72
C ARG A 615 3.72 -9.53 -34.23
N HIS A 616 3.40 -10.71 -33.73
CA HIS A 616 3.13 -10.93 -32.30
C HIS A 616 3.34 -12.39 -31.90
N VAL A 617 3.55 -12.61 -30.61
CA VAL A 617 3.54 -13.93 -29.98
C VAL A 617 2.47 -13.98 -28.92
N ALA A 618 1.82 -15.13 -28.77
CA ALA A 618 0.82 -15.36 -27.73
C ALA A 618 1.19 -16.56 -26.87
N PHE A 619 0.88 -16.47 -25.57
CA PHE A 619 1.08 -17.55 -24.61
C PHE A 619 -0.24 -17.83 -23.86
N LYS A 620 -0.47 -19.11 -23.53
CA LYS A 620 -1.61 -19.54 -22.67
C LYS A 620 -1.12 -19.91 -21.25
N PRO A 621 -0.80 -18.93 -20.37
CA PRO A 621 -0.43 -19.24 -19.00
C PRO A 621 -1.64 -19.81 -18.23
N ARG A 622 -1.37 -20.77 -17.34
CA ARG A 622 -2.41 -21.51 -16.58
C ARG A 622 -2.30 -21.34 -15.06
N SER A 623 -1.22 -20.72 -14.60
CA SER A 623 -0.94 -20.44 -13.20
C SER A 623 -0.35 -19.05 -13.02
N VAL A 624 -0.41 -18.52 -11.80
CA VAL A 624 0.24 -17.24 -11.44
C VAL A 624 1.72 -17.25 -11.82
N ALA A 625 2.43 -18.35 -11.56
CA ALA A 625 3.85 -18.50 -11.94
C ALA A 625 4.05 -18.31 -13.45
N THR A 626 3.23 -18.97 -14.28
CA THR A 626 3.31 -18.82 -15.74
C THR A 626 2.87 -17.45 -16.24
N ILE A 627 1.95 -16.76 -15.55
CA ILE A 627 1.61 -15.36 -15.84
C ILE A 627 2.84 -14.48 -15.59
N LEU A 628 3.44 -14.59 -14.40
CA LEU A 628 4.62 -13.80 -14.02
C LEU A 628 5.81 -14.05 -14.97
N GLN A 629 6.00 -15.30 -15.40
CA GLN A 629 6.97 -15.66 -16.42
C GLN A 629 6.67 -15.00 -17.77
N THR A 630 5.41 -14.98 -18.21
CA THR A 630 5.01 -14.29 -19.44
C THR A 630 5.25 -12.77 -19.35
N LEU A 631 4.98 -12.18 -18.18
CA LEU A 631 5.30 -10.77 -17.92
C LEU A 631 6.82 -10.51 -17.95
N ALA A 632 7.65 -11.44 -17.48
CA ALA A 632 9.09 -11.34 -17.58
C ALA A 632 9.57 -11.37 -19.05
N ILE A 633 9.00 -12.26 -19.88
CA ILE A 633 9.24 -12.30 -21.33
C ILE A 633 8.87 -10.97 -21.99
N ALA A 634 7.70 -10.42 -21.66
CA ALA A 634 7.25 -9.14 -22.21
C ALA A 634 8.17 -7.98 -21.80
N ARG A 635 8.66 -7.95 -20.55
CA ARG A 635 9.63 -6.94 -20.10
C ARG A 635 10.98 -7.04 -20.82
N ALA A 636 11.42 -8.26 -21.15
CA ALA A 636 12.64 -8.48 -21.92
C ALA A 636 12.49 -8.07 -23.40
N ASN A 637 11.26 -7.94 -23.91
CA ASN A 637 10.95 -7.62 -25.31
C ASN A 637 9.92 -6.47 -25.41
N PRO A 638 10.26 -5.25 -24.96
CA PRO A 638 9.28 -4.16 -24.81
C PRO A 638 8.63 -3.72 -26.13
N ASP A 639 9.34 -3.84 -27.25
CA ASP A 639 8.87 -3.42 -28.57
C ASP A 639 8.16 -4.52 -29.36
N PHE A 640 8.02 -5.73 -28.80
CA PHE A 640 7.35 -6.85 -29.47
C PHE A 640 6.04 -7.21 -28.76
N PRO A 641 4.89 -7.21 -29.47
CA PRO A 641 3.61 -7.54 -28.84
C PRO A 641 3.56 -8.98 -28.31
N VAL A 642 3.38 -9.10 -26.99
CA VAL A 642 3.12 -10.37 -26.29
C VAL A 642 1.67 -10.40 -25.82
N ILE A 643 0.90 -11.37 -26.32
CA ILE A 643 -0.52 -11.56 -25.97
C ILE A 643 -0.63 -12.63 -24.89
N ILE A 644 -1.23 -12.27 -23.75
CA ILE A 644 -1.59 -13.24 -22.69
C ILE A 644 -3.02 -13.71 -22.92
N GLN A 645 -3.16 -14.98 -23.28
CA GLN A 645 -4.46 -15.65 -23.37
C GLN A 645 -4.73 -16.39 -22.06
N TRP A 646 -5.27 -15.66 -21.07
CA TRP A 646 -5.62 -16.24 -19.78
C TRP A 646 -6.91 -17.08 -19.88
N THR A 647 -6.80 -18.38 -19.65
CA THR A 647 -7.93 -19.31 -19.70
C THR A 647 -8.13 -19.99 -18.34
N GLY A 648 -9.32 -19.82 -17.75
CA GLY A 648 -9.74 -20.61 -16.59
C GLY A 648 -10.10 -22.04 -16.99
N VAL A 649 -9.97 -22.99 -16.06
CA VAL A 649 -10.52 -24.35 -16.23
C VAL A 649 -11.96 -24.32 -15.71
N VAL A 650 -12.94 -24.26 -16.61
CA VAL A 650 -14.34 -24.52 -16.27
C VAL A 650 -14.65 -25.94 -16.73
N VAL A 651 -14.99 -26.83 -15.80
CA VAL A 651 -15.51 -28.16 -16.15
C VAL A 651 -16.91 -27.94 -16.70
N VAL A 652 -17.05 -27.97 -18.02
CA VAL A 652 -18.36 -28.02 -18.67
C VAL A 652 -18.79 -29.49 -18.71
N VAL A 653 -19.80 -29.85 -17.91
CA VAL A 653 -20.46 -31.16 -18.02
C VAL A 653 -21.45 -31.08 -19.17
N THR A 654 -21.04 -31.57 -20.34
CA THR A 654 -21.94 -31.73 -21.48
C THR A 654 -22.74 -33.03 -21.31
N ILE A 655 -24.03 -32.92 -20.98
CA ILE A 655 -24.95 -34.08 -21.00
C ILE A 655 -25.35 -34.32 -22.45
N HIS A 656 -24.91 -35.44 -23.03
CA HIS A 656 -25.45 -35.92 -24.30
C HIS A 656 -26.80 -36.59 -24.06
N VAL A 657 -27.89 -35.87 -24.32
CA VAL A 657 -29.22 -36.48 -24.43
C VAL A 657 -29.31 -37.11 -25.82
N ARG A 658 -29.30 -38.44 -25.89
CA ARG A 658 -29.66 -39.16 -27.11
C ARG A 658 -31.17 -38.98 -27.29
N SER A 659 -31.58 -38.19 -28.27
CA SER A 659 -32.94 -38.27 -28.80
C SER A 659 -33.13 -39.69 -29.34
N SER A 660 -33.96 -40.49 -28.66
CA SER A 660 -34.57 -41.66 -29.28
C SER A 660 -35.45 -41.13 -30.41
N ARG A 661 -35.30 -41.74 -31.59
CA ARG A 661 -36.10 -41.46 -32.79
C ARG A 661 -37.60 -41.42 -32.41
N ALA A 662 -38.19 -40.25 -32.43
CA ALA A 662 -39.62 -40.07 -32.62
C ALA A 662 -39.83 -39.58 -34.05
N ASN A 663 -40.66 -40.31 -34.78
CA ASN A 663 -41.00 -40.10 -36.17
C ASN A 663 -41.30 -38.63 -36.48
N PHE A 664 -40.55 -38.04 -37.41
CA PHE A 664 -41.07 -36.97 -38.25
C PHE A 664 -42.00 -37.63 -39.28
N GLY A 665 -43.22 -37.93 -38.83
CA GLY A 665 -44.37 -38.06 -39.71
C GLY A 665 -44.82 -36.65 -40.08
N ASN A 666 -44.97 -36.43 -41.39
CA ASN A 666 -45.59 -35.30 -42.06
C ASN A 666 -46.50 -34.43 -41.19
N LEU A 667 -46.34 -33.11 -41.30
CA LEU A 667 -47.42 -32.21 -41.68
C LEU A 667 -46.87 -30.81 -42.04
N GLN A 668 -47.63 -30.18 -42.93
CA GLN A 668 -47.38 -29.00 -43.77
C GLN A 668 -46.99 -27.72 -43.02
#